data_AF-A0A8T3E2P8-F1
#
_entry.id   AF-A0A8T3E2P8-F1
#
_cell.length_a   1.000
_cell.length_b   1.000
_cell.length_c   1.000
_cell.angle_alpha   90.00
_cell.angle_beta   90.00
_cell.angle_gamma   90.00
#
_symmetry.space_group_name_H-M   'P 1'
#
loop_
_entity.id
_entity.type
_entity.pdbx_description
1 polymer ?
#
loop_
_entity_poly.entity_id
_entity_poly.type
_entity_poly.pdbx_seq_one_letter_code
_entity_poly.pdbx_strand_id
1 'polypeptide(L)'
;MSDTDEPQPGNAVEEEEDASELTATPESPQSPANGPQEGQDGEDLNPEEEQEGEQDREIREQSNENAAEEIPATGGEEPEDNTAGQPTGSPCNTGTPRLLQPQKRITINPEKYPLNLKWALGINQALPVISLLDSERLEIAYGCSNVAVIFDHTSNSQHIFQGHYNPISCLCVSEDRRWLVTADKGPDSLVLIWETHTGFPVQTLFGCHPEGGVSGMALSHDSKYLVTVGAGEIQRVCVWDWTSEADGPVCATEIQPGFGCQSHVVFHPNDSTQFLSNSRSQVVFYRWDTGELEYSAPALSDKTFKKKVGSFSQSLFHCEGMEAFSGTLLGNVVVWDVVQDSASQVEKERRALKLIPLQKHGITVLTRTDRCIVTGNTRGHVTFYDEHLKLIKWYDKFNLDPITSISFSKETNGDLGNQESYLKDDRPSVMQNFVLSTDSATVVHVNTQSGQLQVVLRENSGALHAVACHPTLPILTTGSYCGILRAWDYQSLGPICSRAFHTERQIHCLAYDPRGFYLAAGFTCGTVYILDAIDLHNKPENRFRCANDGITHITFSHDSHYLATADTAKAVTVYRLCPQDGKLVWDFQWRHRYHYEPIQDLLFGVYPGSTQPRLLSLGMDRRLVEYDLKNSGEADLRILSTTCVEQSAVPTCMAWYPPFTSEELLLTASHLYKMKLFNTTTKMCRKTLLGPTHSSPIQKISVLPPSPNGEPSSHYLAYIAHNKLGLQILPVDGNPCRYSALICHPAGISHLACSNDGRYIFTSGGTDCTVCCWEINLRALEAEAALGGRDLVPFYSLLEGGKDGQLFKDITDYFYYCQLRIQGIDSMEPRRVSTRIPLSELPVMMRALGFFPTHKEIEDMQNEVKYSRYAETGEIVTDIDLDEFIKLYINHRPVVDRSREDLQHAFSVLGQLNERGERVIKRDEMLHLLQTRGEPMTEEELAECFAILLGANVEGGLPELGGFDCKDSADLLESVLPEEISLETFIVDILGWPASAKEPPHTETGAPHRPEAQYQSESDTP
;
A
#
# COMPACT_ATOMS: atom_id res chain seq x y z
N MET A 1 6.26 55.24 37.69
CA MET A 1 7.70 55.51 37.81
C MET A 1 8.32 55.03 36.51
N SER A 2 8.76 55.82 35.55
CA SER A 2 8.94 57.27 35.44
C SER A 2 9.22 57.55 33.96
N ASP A 3 8.45 58.49 33.40
CA ASP A 3 8.87 59.60 32.52
C ASP A 3 9.58 59.27 31.20
N THR A 4 9.05 59.63 30.02
CA THR A 4 9.03 60.98 29.38
C THR A 4 8.66 60.70 27.91
N ASP A 5 8.14 61.54 27.02
CA ASP A 5 7.69 62.93 27.00
C ASP A 5 6.83 63.05 25.71
N GLU A 6 5.78 63.85 25.75
CA GLU A 6 5.04 64.43 24.60
C GLU A 6 5.97 65.41 23.81
N PRO A 7 5.66 65.95 22.58
CA PRO A 7 4.34 66.52 22.25
C PRO A 7 3.90 66.62 20.74
N GLN A 8 2.56 66.72 20.57
CA GLN A 8 1.85 67.73 19.74
C GLN A 8 1.78 67.73 18.18
N PRO A 9 0.75 68.43 17.60
CA PRO A 9 -0.09 67.95 16.50
C PRO A 9 -0.06 68.84 15.23
N GLY A 10 -0.86 68.49 14.21
CA GLY A 10 -1.19 69.41 13.12
C GLY A 10 -2.34 68.95 12.21
N ASN A 11 -3.49 69.64 12.33
CA ASN A 11 -4.36 70.27 11.31
C ASN A 11 -4.16 69.86 9.83
N ALA A 12 -5.12 69.84 8.90
CA ALA A 12 -6.50 70.31 8.73
C ALA A 12 -6.98 69.63 7.41
N VAL A 13 -8.20 69.07 7.31
CA VAL A 13 -9.48 69.71 6.91
C VAL A 13 -9.53 70.21 5.46
N GLU A 14 -10.48 69.60 4.73
CA GLU A 14 -11.27 70.04 3.57
C GLU A 14 -10.62 70.20 2.20
N GLU A 15 -11.17 69.46 1.24
CA GLU A 15 -11.82 70.07 0.07
C GLU A 15 -13.06 69.23 -0.32
N GLU A 16 -14.21 69.90 -0.29
CA GLU A 16 -15.47 69.53 -0.94
C GLU A 16 -15.26 69.46 -2.47
N GLU A 17 -16.01 68.61 -3.18
CA GLU A 17 -16.95 69.12 -4.19
C GLU A 17 -17.90 68.03 -4.70
N ASP A 18 -19.11 68.55 -4.96
CA ASP A 18 -20.39 67.95 -5.27
C ASP A 18 -20.55 67.17 -6.59
N ALA A 19 -21.72 66.53 -6.64
CA ALA A 19 -22.60 66.32 -7.80
C ALA A 19 -22.41 65.05 -8.66
N SER A 20 -23.37 64.12 -8.59
CA SER A 20 -24.64 64.28 -9.32
C SER A 20 -25.53 63.03 -9.21
N GLU A 21 -26.80 63.29 -8.90
CA GLU A 21 -27.94 62.37 -8.96
C GLU A 21 -28.16 61.81 -10.36
N LEU A 22 -28.80 60.64 -10.45
CA LEU A 22 -29.98 60.43 -11.30
C LEU A 22 -30.74 59.18 -10.85
N THR A 23 -31.93 59.43 -10.31
CA THR A 23 -33.00 58.48 -10.00
C THR A 23 -33.84 58.20 -11.24
N ALA A 24 -34.38 56.97 -11.37
CA ALA A 24 -35.77 56.71 -11.79
C ALA A 24 -36.07 55.20 -11.86
N THR A 25 -37.00 54.74 -11.02
CA THR A 25 -37.97 53.66 -11.33
C THR A 25 -39.10 54.27 -12.19
N PRO A 26 -39.93 53.50 -12.93
CA PRO A 26 -41.12 52.87 -12.31
C PRO A 26 -41.73 51.60 -13.00
N GLU A 27 -42.54 50.90 -12.19
CA GLU A 27 -43.87 50.30 -12.46
C GLU A 27 -44.11 49.06 -13.36
N SER A 28 -45.05 48.25 -12.84
CA SER A 28 -45.77 47.08 -13.37
C SER A 28 -46.91 47.49 -14.33
N PRO A 29 -47.64 46.55 -15.00
CA PRO A 29 -48.92 46.08 -14.43
C PRO A 29 -49.46 44.68 -14.86
N GLN A 30 -50.29 44.11 -13.97
CA GLN A 30 -51.61 43.43 -14.13
C GLN A 30 -51.89 42.22 -15.07
N SER A 31 -52.77 41.34 -14.53
CA SER A 31 -53.45 40.13 -15.07
C SER A 31 -54.68 40.45 -15.95
N PRO A 32 -55.38 39.43 -16.52
CA PRO A 32 -56.60 38.90 -15.87
C PRO A 32 -56.95 37.40 -16.12
N ALA A 33 -58.04 36.96 -15.47
CA ALA A 33 -58.59 35.60 -15.34
C ALA A 33 -59.65 35.20 -16.39
N ASN A 34 -59.99 33.89 -16.47
CA ASN A 34 -61.37 33.34 -16.55
C ASN A 34 -61.39 31.78 -16.52
N GLY A 35 -62.38 31.21 -15.81
CA GLY A 35 -62.52 29.77 -15.48
C GLY A 35 -63.45 28.92 -16.39
N PRO A 36 -64.39 28.11 -15.84
CA PRO A 36 -64.29 26.64 -15.69
C PRO A 36 -65.45 25.85 -16.37
N GLN A 37 -65.41 24.50 -16.37
CA GLN A 37 -66.63 23.66 -16.46
C GLN A 37 -66.45 22.19 -16.01
N GLU A 38 -67.54 21.66 -15.45
CA GLU A 38 -67.76 20.43 -14.66
C GLU A 38 -68.22 19.19 -15.47
N GLY A 39 -68.26 18.04 -14.78
CA GLY A 39 -69.11 16.84 -14.99
C GLY A 39 -68.48 15.61 -14.32
N GLN A 40 -68.83 15.16 -13.08
CA GLN A 40 -70.03 14.42 -12.61
C GLN A 40 -70.35 13.18 -13.47
N ASP A 41 -70.67 11.95 -13.03
CA ASP A 41 -70.89 11.18 -11.79
C ASP A 41 -70.80 9.67 -12.24
N GLY A 42 -70.72 8.58 -11.46
CA GLY A 42 -70.86 8.33 -10.04
C GLY A 42 -70.59 6.83 -9.70
N GLU A 43 -70.45 6.57 -8.39
CA GLU A 43 -71.00 5.48 -7.54
C GLU A 43 -71.29 4.09 -8.20
N ASP A 44 -70.90 2.92 -7.67
CA ASP A 44 -71.30 2.36 -6.38
C ASP A 44 -70.69 0.94 -6.12
N LEU A 45 -70.36 0.70 -4.85
CA LEU A 45 -70.60 -0.49 -3.98
C LEU A 45 -70.03 -1.91 -4.30
N ASN A 46 -69.19 -2.34 -3.35
CA ASN A 46 -68.89 -3.70 -2.81
C ASN A 46 -70.18 -4.55 -2.53
N PRO A 47 -70.15 -5.89 -2.24
CA PRO A 47 -69.24 -6.55 -1.27
C PRO A 47 -68.94 -8.08 -1.43
N GLU A 48 -68.12 -8.62 -0.50
CA GLU A 48 -68.17 -9.98 0.15
C GLU A 48 -68.02 -11.25 -0.75
N GLU A 49 -67.50 -12.42 -0.40
CA GLU A 49 -67.07 -13.17 0.81
C GLU A 49 -66.26 -14.40 0.23
N GLU A 50 -65.08 -14.75 0.74
CA GLU A 50 -64.80 -15.90 1.63
C GLU A 50 -64.97 -17.36 1.08
N GLN A 51 -63.90 -18.14 1.34
CA GLN A 51 -63.84 -19.59 1.65
C GLN A 51 -63.48 -20.67 0.59
N GLU A 52 -62.37 -21.33 0.95
CA GLU A 52 -62.10 -22.79 1.00
C GLU A 52 -61.95 -23.63 -0.28
N GLY A 53 -60.96 -24.55 -0.23
CA GLY A 53 -61.09 -25.85 -0.90
C GLY A 53 -59.81 -26.45 -1.49
N GLU A 54 -59.28 -27.45 -0.81
CA GLU A 54 -58.10 -28.25 -1.12
C GLU A 54 -58.22 -29.16 -2.38
N GLN A 55 -57.02 -29.46 -2.92
CA GLN A 55 -56.53 -30.76 -3.42
C GLN A 55 -57.22 -31.49 -4.60
N ASP A 56 -56.32 -31.91 -5.50
CA ASP A 56 -56.13 -33.26 -6.02
C ASP A 56 -56.47 -33.57 -7.50
N ARG A 57 -55.42 -34.12 -8.14
CA ARG A 57 -55.34 -35.03 -9.31
C ARG A 57 -55.17 -34.45 -10.71
N GLU A 58 -53.93 -34.61 -11.18
CA GLU A 58 -53.55 -35.37 -12.37
C GLU A 58 -54.61 -35.49 -13.49
N ILE A 59 -54.32 -34.89 -14.65
CA ILE A 59 -54.35 -35.58 -15.96
C ILE A 59 -53.20 -35.00 -16.80
N ARG A 60 -52.38 -35.92 -17.26
CA ARG A 60 -51.29 -35.81 -18.25
C ARG A 60 -51.89 -35.91 -19.66
N GLU A 61 -51.08 -35.56 -20.66
CA GLU A 61 -51.19 -35.89 -22.09
C GLU A 61 -51.84 -34.83 -23.00
N GLN A 62 -51.03 -34.05 -23.73
CA GLN A 62 -50.42 -34.44 -25.01
C GLN A 62 -49.67 -33.24 -25.62
N SER A 63 -48.38 -33.41 -25.88
CA SER A 63 -47.68 -32.66 -26.94
C SER A 63 -46.67 -33.58 -27.60
N ASN A 64 -46.80 -33.67 -28.92
CA ASN A 64 -46.37 -34.73 -29.81
C ASN A 64 -44.87 -34.92 -29.98
N GLU A 65 -44.50 -36.19 -30.13
CA GLU A 65 -43.39 -36.71 -30.91
C GLU A 65 -43.56 -36.41 -32.41
N ASN A 66 -42.49 -35.98 -33.06
CA ASN A 66 -42.14 -36.07 -34.50
C ASN A 66 -40.84 -35.27 -34.65
N ALA A 67 -39.78 -35.68 -35.35
CA ALA A 67 -39.47 -36.89 -36.10
C ALA A 67 -37.93 -36.96 -36.20
N ALA A 68 -37.40 -38.18 -36.25
CA ALA A 68 -36.01 -38.47 -36.57
C ALA A 68 -35.76 -38.40 -38.08
N GLU A 69 -34.56 -38.02 -38.50
CA GLU A 69 -33.99 -38.46 -39.78
C GLU A 69 -32.48 -38.68 -39.63
N GLU A 70 -32.08 -39.94 -39.80
CA GLU A 70 -30.71 -40.41 -40.02
C GLU A 70 -30.33 -40.30 -41.51
N ILE A 71 -29.09 -39.85 -41.76
CA ILE A 71 -28.06 -40.33 -42.72
C ILE A 71 -28.48 -40.59 -44.20
N PRO A 72 -27.62 -40.20 -45.17
CA PRO A 72 -26.93 -41.28 -45.87
C PRO A 72 -25.42 -41.11 -45.93
N ALA A 73 -24.75 -42.19 -45.54
CA ALA A 73 -23.37 -42.49 -45.83
C ALA A 73 -23.32 -43.28 -47.13
N THR A 74 -22.34 -42.99 -47.96
CA THR A 74 -21.76 -43.91 -48.93
C THR A 74 -20.25 -43.75 -48.70
N GLY A 75 -19.49 -44.71 -48.17
CA GLY A 75 -19.49 -46.16 -48.42
C GLY A 75 -18.26 -46.46 -49.25
N GLY A 76 -17.24 -47.11 -48.66
CA GLY A 76 -16.07 -47.58 -49.41
C GLY A 76 -14.79 -47.75 -48.60
N GLU A 77 -14.71 -48.88 -47.89
CA GLU A 77 -13.56 -49.80 -47.78
C GLU A 77 -12.24 -49.34 -47.13
N GLU A 78 -11.84 -50.10 -46.10
CA GLU A 78 -10.47 -50.24 -45.61
C GLU A 78 -9.49 -50.63 -46.74
N PRO A 79 -8.20 -50.31 -46.57
CA PRO A 79 -7.35 -51.38 -46.06
C PRO A 79 -6.34 -50.92 -45.00
N GLU A 80 -6.14 -51.77 -44.00
CA GLU A 80 -4.84 -51.94 -43.36
C GLU A 80 -3.83 -52.44 -44.42
N ASP A 81 -2.61 -51.89 -44.42
CA ASP A 81 -1.35 -52.62 -44.18
C ASP A 81 -0.14 -51.97 -44.88
N ASN A 82 1.01 -52.09 -44.21
CA ASN A 82 2.40 -51.94 -44.67
C ASN A 82 3.15 -50.60 -44.60
N THR A 83 3.89 -50.48 -43.49
CA THR A 83 5.37 -50.43 -43.42
C THR A 83 6.14 -49.50 -44.37
N ALA A 84 6.82 -48.48 -43.81
CA ALA A 84 8.28 -48.33 -43.80
C ALA A 84 8.68 -46.92 -43.33
N GLY A 85 9.77 -46.85 -42.57
CA GLY A 85 10.14 -45.72 -41.73
C GLY A 85 10.62 -44.45 -42.44
N GLN A 86 10.78 -43.38 -41.64
CA GLN A 86 12.06 -42.67 -41.52
C GLN A 86 12.07 -41.71 -40.31
N PRO A 87 13.27 -41.32 -39.82
CA PRO A 87 13.50 -40.77 -38.50
C PRO A 87 13.61 -39.23 -38.46
N THR A 88 13.52 -38.70 -37.23
CA THR A 88 14.22 -37.52 -36.66
C THR A 88 14.64 -36.37 -37.59
N GLY A 89 14.10 -35.18 -37.32
CA GLY A 89 14.63 -33.92 -37.83
C GLY A 89 13.89 -32.69 -37.28
N SER A 90 14.38 -32.16 -36.17
CA SER A 90 14.07 -30.82 -35.63
C SER A 90 14.35 -29.70 -36.63
N PRO A 91 13.58 -28.60 -36.65
CA PRO A 91 14.03 -27.36 -37.27
C PRO A 91 14.43 -26.33 -36.20
N CYS A 92 15.70 -26.33 -35.81
CA CYS A 92 16.37 -25.10 -35.40
C CYS A 92 16.67 -24.29 -36.66
N ASN A 93 15.99 -23.17 -36.87
CA ASN A 93 16.37 -22.21 -37.89
C ASN A 93 17.08 -21.02 -37.24
N THR A 94 18.41 -21.06 -37.32
CA THR A 94 19.29 -19.90 -37.21
C THR A 94 19.28 -19.12 -38.52
N GLY A 95 19.24 -17.79 -38.45
CA GLY A 95 19.74 -16.91 -39.52
C GLY A 95 18.76 -15.86 -40.06
N THR A 96 18.82 -14.64 -39.53
CA THR A 96 19.30 -13.40 -40.20
C THR A 96 18.79 -12.15 -39.45
N PRO A 97 19.61 -11.09 -39.27
CA PRO A 97 19.17 -9.86 -38.64
C PRO A 97 18.29 -9.08 -39.63
N ARG A 98 16.97 -9.20 -39.47
CA ARG A 98 16.03 -8.35 -40.22
C ARG A 98 16.09 -6.94 -39.64
N LEU A 99 16.47 -5.99 -40.50
CA LEU A 99 16.34 -4.54 -40.32
C LEU A 99 15.01 -4.20 -39.60
N LEU A 100 15.15 -3.67 -38.39
CA LEU A 100 14.04 -3.19 -37.57
C LEU A 100 13.58 -1.85 -38.13
N GLN A 101 12.48 -1.86 -38.88
CA GLN A 101 11.64 -0.68 -39.02
C GLN A 101 10.85 -0.48 -37.72
N PRO A 102 10.56 0.77 -37.30
CA PRO A 102 9.78 1.04 -36.10
C PRO A 102 8.32 0.59 -36.35
N GLN A 103 8.02 -0.65 -35.99
CA GLN A 103 6.64 -1.12 -35.93
C GLN A 103 5.96 -0.43 -34.73
N LYS A 104 4.76 0.11 -34.95
CA LYS A 104 3.93 0.70 -33.88
C LYS A 104 3.85 -0.28 -32.71
N ARG A 105 4.37 0.10 -31.54
CA ARG A 105 4.25 -0.67 -30.30
C ARG A 105 2.77 -0.93 -30.04
N ILE A 106 2.43 -2.20 -29.85
CA ILE A 106 1.06 -2.64 -29.54
C ILE A 106 0.77 -2.19 -28.11
N THR A 107 -0.06 -1.16 -27.97
CA THR A 107 -0.63 -0.81 -26.67
C THR A 107 -1.60 -1.92 -26.29
N ILE A 108 -1.23 -2.73 -25.30
CA ILE A 108 -2.11 -3.74 -24.71
C ILE A 108 -3.34 -3.01 -24.16
N ASN A 109 -4.54 -3.52 -24.45
CA ASN A 109 -5.81 -2.96 -23.97
C ASN A 109 -5.73 -2.65 -22.46
N PRO A 110 -5.84 -1.38 -22.04
CA PRO A 110 -5.58 -0.95 -20.67
C PRO A 110 -6.71 -1.26 -19.65
N GLU A 111 -7.73 -2.04 -20.03
CA GLU A 111 -8.99 -2.16 -19.27
C GLU A 111 -9.25 -3.55 -18.70
N LYS A 112 -8.23 -4.29 -18.24
CA LYS A 112 -8.45 -5.64 -17.69
C LYS A 112 -8.74 -5.69 -16.20
N TYR A 113 -8.16 -4.79 -15.40
CA TYR A 113 -8.22 -4.87 -13.94
C TYR A 113 -8.96 -3.67 -13.32
N PRO A 114 -9.52 -3.79 -12.11
CA PRO A 114 -10.15 -2.69 -11.40
C PRO A 114 -9.23 -1.48 -11.14
N LEU A 115 -7.94 -1.74 -10.93
CA LEU A 115 -6.92 -0.74 -10.67
C LEU A 115 -5.78 -0.91 -11.67
N ASN A 116 -5.55 0.09 -12.52
CA ASN A 116 -4.48 0.07 -13.52
C ASN A 116 -3.48 1.19 -13.24
N LEU A 117 -2.19 0.88 -13.12
CA LEU A 117 -1.16 1.89 -12.90
C LEU A 117 -0.92 2.66 -14.19
N LYS A 118 -1.31 3.95 -14.23
CA LYS A 118 -1.17 4.80 -15.41
C LYS A 118 0.14 5.57 -15.44
N TRP A 119 0.61 6.02 -14.28
CA TRP A 119 1.83 6.82 -14.17
C TRP A 119 2.51 6.60 -12.82
N ALA A 120 3.83 6.63 -12.81
CA ALA A 120 4.65 6.56 -11.61
C ALA A 120 5.57 7.79 -11.53
N LEU A 121 5.41 8.59 -10.48
CA LEU A 121 6.26 9.72 -10.13
C LEU A 121 7.30 9.25 -9.11
N GLY A 122 8.55 9.67 -9.28
CA GLY A 122 9.65 9.27 -8.41
C GLY A 122 10.63 8.29 -9.09
N ILE A 123 11.80 8.20 -8.48
CA ILE A 123 12.90 7.34 -8.94
C ILE A 123 13.64 6.79 -7.74
N ASN A 124 13.97 5.51 -7.78
CA ASN A 124 14.83 4.91 -6.79
C ASN A 124 16.29 5.31 -7.10
N GLN A 125 16.83 6.25 -6.31
CA GLN A 125 18.18 6.82 -6.51
C GLN A 125 19.31 5.81 -6.33
N ALA A 126 19.06 4.70 -5.63
CA ALA A 126 20.03 3.63 -5.46
C ALA A 126 20.22 2.79 -6.72
N LEU A 127 19.25 2.82 -7.65
CA LEU A 127 19.29 2.07 -8.89
C LEU A 127 19.91 2.89 -10.03
N PRO A 128 20.58 2.23 -10.99
CA PRO A 128 21.07 2.90 -12.18
C PRO A 128 19.94 3.32 -13.10
N VAL A 129 20.14 4.44 -13.80
CA VAL A 129 19.29 4.86 -14.93
C VAL A 129 19.97 4.47 -16.22
N ILE A 130 19.26 3.71 -17.06
CA ILE A 130 19.83 3.11 -18.27
C ILE A 130 19.26 3.80 -19.51
N SER A 131 20.14 4.24 -20.41
CA SER A 131 19.74 4.72 -21.73
C SER A 131 19.48 3.53 -22.67
N LEU A 132 18.28 3.46 -23.24
CA LEU A 132 17.89 2.42 -24.20
C LEU A 132 18.08 2.91 -25.64
N LEU A 133 17.47 4.05 -25.96
CA LEU A 133 17.49 4.68 -27.28
C LEU A 133 17.76 6.18 -27.13
N ASP A 134 18.46 6.77 -28.09
CA ASP A 134 18.79 8.21 -28.10
C ASP A 134 18.77 8.85 -29.50
N SER A 135 18.70 8.08 -30.58
CA SER A 135 18.82 8.62 -31.95
C SER A 135 17.63 9.51 -32.34
N GLU A 136 16.42 8.94 -32.30
CA GLU A 136 15.17 9.66 -32.61
C GLU A 136 14.29 9.89 -31.38
N ARG A 137 14.44 9.05 -30.37
CA ARG A 137 13.69 9.07 -29.12
C ARG A 137 14.65 8.86 -27.97
N LEU A 138 14.55 9.70 -26.96
CA LEU A 138 15.30 9.55 -25.73
C LEU A 138 14.49 8.67 -24.76
N GLU A 139 14.76 7.37 -24.80
CA GLU A 139 14.14 6.38 -23.90
C GLU A 139 15.11 5.98 -22.79
N ILE A 140 14.65 6.14 -21.55
CA ILE A 140 15.42 5.77 -20.35
C ILE A 140 14.66 4.75 -19.50
N ALA A 141 15.36 3.78 -18.93
CA ALA A 141 14.82 2.80 -18.00
C ALA A 141 15.30 3.09 -16.57
N TYR A 142 14.39 3.05 -15.61
CA TYR A 142 14.69 3.21 -14.18
C TYR A 142 13.70 2.42 -13.31
N GLY A 143 14.05 2.20 -12.05
CA GLY A 143 13.16 1.59 -11.07
C GLY A 143 12.45 2.61 -10.19
N CYS A 144 11.20 2.32 -9.84
CA CYS A 144 10.29 3.13 -9.04
C CYS A 144 9.53 2.21 -8.07
N SER A 145 9.91 2.19 -6.79
CA SER A 145 9.36 1.25 -5.79
C SER A 145 9.49 -0.22 -6.25
N ASN A 146 8.38 -0.94 -6.47
CA ASN A 146 8.34 -2.31 -7.02
C ASN A 146 8.12 -2.39 -8.54
N VAL A 147 8.16 -1.27 -9.24
CA VAL A 147 7.85 -1.18 -10.66
C VAL A 147 9.07 -0.68 -11.43
N ALA A 148 9.36 -1.26 -12.59
CA ALA A 148 10.30 -0.66 -13.53
C ALA A 148 9.55 0.21 -14.55
N VAL A 149 10.18 1.31 -14.96
CA VAL A 149 9.59 2.28 -15.89
C VAL A 149 10.56 2.52 -17.04
N ILE A 150 10.06 2.42 -18.27
CA ILE A 150 10.71 2.99 -19.45
C ILE A 150 9.99 4.30 -19.77
N PHE A 151 10.71 5.41 -19.66
CA PHE A 151 10.21 6.75 -19.95
C PHE A 151 10.75 7.24 -21.29
N ASP A 152 9.84 7.56 -22.20
CA ASP A 152 10.13 8.28 -23.45
C ASP A 152 9.97 9.78 -23.20
N HIS A 153 11.10 10.48 -23.13
CA HIS A 153 11.15 11.92 -22.91
C HIS A 153 10.61 12.71 -24.10
N THR A 154 10.69 12.17 -25.31
CA THR A 154 10.25 12.89 -26.53
C THR A 154 8.74 12.93 -26.67
N SER A 155 8.04 11.85 -26.29
CA SER A 155 6.57 11.78 -26.29
C SER A 155 5.93 12.06 -24.93
N ASN A 156 6.73 12.23 -23.86
CA ASN A 156 6.27 12.32 -22.48
C ASN A 156 5.35 11.15 -22.08
N SER A 157 5.81 9.92 -22.30
CA SER A 157 5.04 8.70 -22.01
C SER A 157 5.84 7.68 -21.22
N GLN A 158 5.16 6.95 -20.33
CA GLN A 158 5.75 5.86 -19.56
C GLN A 158 5.21 4.50 -20.00
N HIS A 159 6.11 3.52 -20.04
CA HIS A 159 5.79 2.10 -20.11
C HIS A 159 6.18 1.45 -18.79
N ILE A 160 5.22 0.81 -18.14
CA ILE A 160 5.27 0.41 -16.73
C ILE A 160 5.29 -1.12 -16.66
N PHE A 161 6.26 -1.67 -15.93
CA PHE A 161 6.47 -3.11 -15.77
C PHE A 161 6.14 -3.52 -14.33
N GLN A 162 5.00 -4.18 -14.14
CA GLN A 162 4.49 -4.59 -12.82
C GLN A 162 4.65 -6.11 -12.63
N GLY A 163 5.06 -6.54 -11.43
CA GLY A 163 5.14 -7.96 -11.08
C GLY A 163 5.84 -8.25 -9.75
N HIS A 164 6.77 -7.38 -9.32
CA HIS A 164 7.49 -7.59 -8.06
C HIS A 164 6.62 -7.36 -6.82
N TYR A 165 6.79 -8.24 -5.84
CA TYR A 165 6.15 -8.13 -4.53
C TYR A 165 6.90 -7.15 -3.62
N ASN A 166 8.23 -7.13 -3.70
CA ASN A 166 9.09 -6.27 -2.89
C ASN A 166 9.68 -5.12 -3.73
N PRO A 167 10.35 -4.11 -3.10
CA PRO A 167 11.00 -3.03 -3.83
C PRO A 167 12.13 -3.57 -4.71
N ILE A 168 12.24 -3.03 -5.94
CA ILE A 168 13.30 -3.39 -6.88
C ILE A 168 14.64 -2.93 -6.31
N SER A 169 15.60 -3.85 -6.29
CA SER A 169 16.96 -3.64 -5.76
C SER A 169 18.04 -3.67 -6.82
N CYS A 170 17.78 -4.33 -7.95
CA CYS A 170 18.72 -4.43 -9.06
C CYS A 170 18.02 -4.28 -10.40
N LEU A 171 18.69 -3.60 -11.34
CA LEU A 171 18.23 -3.42 -12.71
C LEU A 171 19.43 -3.54 -13.65
N CYS A 172 19.32 -4.36 -14.68
CA CYS A 172 20.32 -4.45 -15.74
C CYS A 172 19.64 -4.67 -17.10
N VAL A 173 20.37 -4.38 -18.18
CA VAL A 173 19.86 -4.48 -19.55
C VAL A 173 20.89 -5.23 -20.39
N SER A 174 20.41 -6.00 -21.37
CA SER A 174 21.28 -6.65 -22.35
C SER A 174 22.06 -5.65 -23.18
N GLU A 175 23.18 -6.10 -23.74
CA GLU A 175 24.00 -5.25 -24.59
C GLU A 175 23.20 -4.76 -25.82
N ASP A 176 22.35 -5.60 -26.41
CA ASP A 176 21.47 -5.26 -27.52
C ASP A 176 20.22 -4.44 -27.13
N ARG A 177 20.04 -4.09 -25.85
CA ARG A 177 18.89 -3.34 -25.30
C ARG A 177 17.54 -4.02 -25.49
N ARG A 178 17.50 -5.31 -25.84
CA ARG A 178 16.27 -6.08 -26.03
C ARG A 178 15.68 -6.60 -24.72
N TRP A 179 16.53 -6.96 -23.77
CA TRP A 179 16.13 -7.58 -22.51
C TRP A 179 16.40 -6.65 -21.35
N LEU A 180 15.38 -6.41 -20.53
CA LEU A 180 15.48 -5.71 -19.26
C LEU A 180 15.31 -6.73 -18.15
N VAL A 181 16.24 -6.79 -17.21
CA VAL A 181 16.15 -7.68 -16.05
C VAL A 181 16.01 -6.85 -14.80
N THR A 182 15.06 -7.26 -13.96
CA THR A 182 14.72 -6.59 -12.70
C THR A 182 14.67 -7.62 -11.59
N ALA A 183 15.20 -7.27 -10.42
CA ALA A 183 15.15 -8.13 -9.25
C ALA A 183 14.76 -7.35 -8.01
N ASP A 184 14.04 -7.99 -7.11
CA ASP A 184 13.59 -7.39 -5.86
C ASP A 184 14.42 -7.82 -4.64
N LYS A 185 14.22 -7.07 -3.55
CA LYS A 185 14.84 -7.32 -2.26
C LYS A 185 13.78 -7.64 -1.23
N GLY A 186 13.84 -8.83 -0.66
CA GLY A 186 12.91 -9.27 0.37
C GLY A 186 12.80 -10.80 0.43
N PRO A 187 11.92 -11.30 1.31
CA PRO A 187 11.52 -12.70 1.28
C PRO A 187 10.82 -13.00 -0.06
N ASP A 188 10.92 -14.25 -0.50
CA ASP A 188 10.32 -14.73 -1.76
C ASP A 188 10.70 -13.89 -2.98
N SER A 189 11.98 -13.52 -3.06
CA SER A 189 12.47 -12.65 -4.12
C SER A 189 12.25 -13.20 -5.53
N LEU A 190 11.96 -12.28 -6.43
CA LEU A 190 11.68 -12.52 -7.84
C LEU A 190 12.74 -11.86 -8.71
N VAL A 191 13.12 -12.57 -9.77
CA VAL A 191 13.87 -12.00 -10.89
C VAL A 191 13.03 -12.11 -12.14
N LEU A 192 12.70 -10.97 -12.74
CA LEU A 192 11.85 -10.87 -13.92
C LEU A 192 12.67 -10.38 -15.10
N ILE A 193 12.57 -11.11 -16.21
CA ILE A 193 13.20 -10.80 -17.50
C ILE A 193 12.11 -10.36 -18.46
N TRP A 194 12.24 -9.14 -18.96
CA TRP A 194 11.26 -8.46 -19.80
C TRP A 194 11.81 -8.23 -21.20
N GLU A 195 10.93 -8.30 -22.20
CA GLU A 195 11.23 -7.75 -23.51
C GLU A 195 10.94 -6.23 -23.51
N THR A 196 11.96 -5.41 -23.77
CA THR A 196 11.89 -3.94 -23.64
C THR A 196 10.89 -3.28 -24.57
N HIS A 197 10.63 -3.86 -25.73
CA HIS A 197 9.78 -3.27 -26.76
C HIS A 197 8.30 -3.54 -26.53
N THR A 198 7.96 -4.74 -26.08
CA THR A 198 6.58 -5.20 -25.93
C THR A 198 6.05 -5.05 -24.51
N GLY A 199 6.93 -5.04 -23.52
CA GLY A 199 6.54 -4.99 -22.12
C GLY A 199 6.27 -6.37 -21.50
N PHE A 200 6.37 -7.46 -22.27
CA PHE A 200 6.00 -8.79 -21.79
C PHE A 200 7.07 -9.41 -20.90
N PRO A 201 6.68 -10.04 -19.77
CA PRO A 201 7.58 -10.89 -19.01
C PRO A 201 7.84 -12.17 -19.81
N VAL A 202 9.11 -12.47 -20.08
CA VAL A 202 9.52 -13.66 -20.82
C VAL A 202 9.87 -14.80 -19.87
N GLN A 203 10.55 -14.49 -18.78
CA GLN A 203 10.97 -15.48 -17.77
C GLN A 203 10.80 -14.88 -16.38
N THR A 204 10.34 -15.72 -15.44
CA THR A 204 10.33 -15.41 -14.00
C THR A 204 11.16 -16.46 -13.28
N LEU A 205 12.18 -16.02 -12.53
CA LEU A 205 12.94 -16.89 -11.65
C LEU A 205 12.45 -16.68 -10.22
N PHE A 206 11.93 -17.74 -9.62
CA PHE A 206 11.35 -17.72 -8.27
C PHE A 206 12.39 -18.11 -7.22
N GLY A 207 12.35 -17.44 -6.07
CA GLY A 207 13.09 -17.86 -4.88
C GLY A 207 14.61 -17.92 -5.05
N CYS A 208 15.19 -17.06 -5.91
CA CYS A 208 16.62 -17.09 -6.21
C CYS A 208 17.50 -16.95 -4.96
N HIS A 209 17.07 -16.10 -4.02
CA HIS A 209 17.76 -15.82 -2.76
C HIS A 209 16.73 -15.62 -1.62
N PRO A 210 16.27 -16.69 -0.95
CA PRO A 210 15.18 -16.61 0.03
C PRO A 210 15.55 -15.84 1.30
N GLU A 211 16.83 -15.78 1.68
CA GLU A 211 17.31 -15.19 2.93
C GLU A 211 17.38 -13.64 2.93
N GLY A 212 16.97 -12.96 1.86
CA GLY A 212 16.98 -11.50 1.82
C GLY A 212 16.84 -10.85 0.45
N GLY A 213 16.72 -11.64 -0.61
CA GLY A 213 16.57 -11.17 -1.98
C GLY A 213 17.88 -10.83 -2.68
N VAL A 214 17.80 -10.10 -3.80
CA VAL A 214 18.95 -9.84 -4.67
C VAL A 214 19.62 -8.52 -4.30
N SER A 215 20.95 -8.50 -4.18
CA SER A 215 21.76 -7.32 -3.88
C SER A 215 22.63 -6.84 -5.05
N GLY A 216 22.94 -7.72 -6.00
CA GLY A 216 23.71 -7.41 -7.20
C GLY A 216 23.34 -8.33 -8.35
N MET A 217 23.39 -7.79 -9.57
CA MET A 217 22.98 -8.53 -10.78
C MET A 217 23.75 -8.03 -12.01
N ALA A 218 24.06 -8.95 -12.93
CA ALA A 218 24.65 -8.62 -14.22
C ALA A 218 24.23 -9.63 -15.29
N LEU A 219 24.07 -9.18 -16.53
CA LEU A 219 23.84 -10.03 -17.69
C LEU A 219 25.14 -10.18 -18.48
N SER A 220 25.40 -11.37 -19.02
CA SER A 220 26.52 -11.62 -19.90
C SER A 220 26.37 -10.88 -21.24
N HIS A 221 27.49 -10.63 -21.93
CA HIS A 221 27.50 -9.90 -23.20
C HIS A 221 26.76 -10.66 -24.33
N ASP A 222 26.70 -11.99 -24.27
CA ASP A 222 25.91 -12.84 -25.17
C ASP A 222 24.41 -12.91 -24.78
N SER A 223 24.02 -12.23 -23.69
CA SER A 223 22.67 -12.20 -23.12
C SER A 223 22.12 -13.57 -22.69
N LYS A 224 22.96 -14.61 -22.59
CA LYS A 224 22.52 -15.97 -22.23
C LYS A 224 22.54 -16.24 -20.74
N TYR A 225 23.54 -15.71 -20.03
CA TYR A 225 23.78 -15.98 -18.62
C TYR A 225 23.48 -14.76 -17.76
N LEU A 226 22.82 -15.01 -16.63
CA LEU A 226 22.52 -14.02 -15.61
C LEU A 226 23.23 -14.39 -14.32
N VAL A 227 23.93 -13.44 -13.70
CA VAL A 227 24.49 -13.62 -12.35
C VAL A 227 23.63 -12.86 -11.36
N THR A 228 23.29 -13.50 -10.24
CA THR A 228 22.61 -12.87 -9.10
C THR A 228 23.39 -13.10 -7.82
N VAL A 229 23.42 -12.08 -6.95
CA VAL A 229 24.07 -12.12 -5.64
C VAL A 229 23.03 -11.87 -4.56
N GLY A 230 22.98 -12.71 -3.54
CA GLY A 230 22.04 -12.61 -2.44
C GLY A 230 22.33 -11.44 -1.49
N ALA A 231 21.30 -11.00 -0.77
CA ALA A 231 21.38 -9.94 0.25
C ALA A 231 21.40 -10.47 1.69
N GLY A 232 21.42 -11.80 1.88
CA GLY A 232 21.51 -12.45 3.19
C GLY A 232 22.86 -12.21 3.89
N GLU A 233 22.96 -12.61 5.16
CA GLU A 233 24.19 -12.49 5.95
C GLU A 233 25.36 -13.26 5.32
N ILE A 234 25.06 -14.46 4.81
CA ILE A 234 25.95 -15.24 3.95
C ILE A 234 25.48 -15.01 2.51
N GLN A 235 26.31 -14.30 1.72
CA GLN A 235 25.93 -14.00 0.35
C GLN A 235 26.19 -15.21 -0.56
N ARG A 236 25.11 -15.75 -1.11
CA ARG A 236 25.15 -16.73 -2.19
C ARG A 236 25.24 -16.03 -3.55
N VAL A 237 26.08 -16.54 -4.43
CA VAL A 237 26.17 -16.12 -5.83
C VAL A 237 25.68 -17.25 -6.71
N CYS A 238 24.79 -16.95 -7.65
CA CYS A 238 24.19 -17.91 -8.55
C CYS A 238 24.37 -17.45 -10.00
N VAL A 239 24.76 -18.38 -10.88
CA VAL A 239 24.77 -18.20 -12.34
C VAL A 239 23.57 -18.94 -12.92
N TRP A 240 22.79 -18.28 -13.76
CA TRP A 240 21.57 -18.80 -14.36
C TRP A 240 21.70 -18.80 -15.88
N ASP A 241 21.29 -19.89 -16.53
CA ASP A 241 21.00 -19.91 -17.95
C ASP A 241 19.50 -19.69 -18.08
N TRP A 242 19.08 -18.43 -18.16
CA TRP A 242 17.67 -18.07 -18.16
C TRP A 242 16.96 -18.44 -19.46
N THR A 243 17.71 -18.84 -20.50
CA THR A 243 17.18 -19.33 -21.77
C THR A 243 16.89 -20.83 -21.77
N SER A 244 17.36 -21.53 -20.74
CA SER A 244 17.12 -22.96 -20.55
C SER A 244 15.80 -23.18 -19.80
N GLU A 245 15.14 -24.30 -20.07
CA GLU A 245 13.95 -24.76 -19.32
C GLU A 245 14.31 -25.36 -17.94
N ALA A 246 15.60 -25.39 -17.58
CA ALA A 246 16.05 -25.93 -16.31
C ALA A 246 15.62 -25.06 -15.13
N ASP A 247 14.95 -25.68 -14.16
CA ASP A 247 14.40 -25.04 -12.97
C ASP A 247 15.48 -24.94 -11.87
N GLY A 248 16.49 -24.08 -12.09
CA GLY A 248 17.57 -23.88 -11.13
C GLY A 248 18.82 -23.17 -11.69
N PRO A 249 19.74 -22.73 -10.80
CA PRO A 249 20.99 -22.12 -11.23
C PRO A 249 21.93 -23.17 -11.83
N VAL A 250 22.68 -22.77 -12.86
CA VAL A 250 23.72 -23.60 -13.49
C VAL A 250 24.82 -23.94 -12.50
N CYS A 251 25.24 -22.95 -11.72
CA CYS A 251 26.17 -23.12 -10.61
C CYS A 251 25.92 -22.06 -9.54
N ALA A 252 26.29 -22.37 -8.30
CA ALA A 252 26.19 -21.46 -7.17
C ALA A 252 27.34 -21.66 -6.18
N THR A 253 27.69 -20.61 -5.46
CA THR A 253 28.71 -20.65 -4.39
C THR A 253 28.35 -19.68 -3.27
N GLU A 254 28.85 -19.94 -2.07
CA GLU A 254 28.68 -19.07 -0.91
C GLU A 254 29.99 -18.35 -0.59
N ILE A 255 29.90 -17.03 -0.41
CA ILE A 255 31.04 -16.18 -0.11
C ILE A 255 31.21 -16.04 1.40
N GLN A 256 32.46 -15.99 1.87
CA GLN A 256 32.76 -15.68 3.26
C GLN A 256 32.21 -14.29 3.68
N PRO A 257 31.50 -14.19 4.83
CA PRO A 257 30.97 -12.91 5.32
C PRO A 257 32.04 -11.81 5.53
N GLY A 258 33.30 -12.21 5.77
CA GLY A 258 34.43 -11.31 5.95
C GLY A 258 34.78 -10.45 4.73
N PHE A 259 34.28 -10.77 3.54
CA PHE A 259 34.49 -9.95 2.34
C PHE A 259 33.51 -8.78 2.22
N GLY A 260 32.56 -8.65 3.16
CA GLY A 260 31.53 -7.61 3.16
C GLY A 260 30.50 -7.79 2.05
N CYS A 261 29.41 -7.02 2.12
CA CYS A 261 28.28 -7.13 1.20
C CYS A 261 28.66 -6.68 -0.22
N GLN A 262 28.83 -7.64 -1.12
CA GLN A 262 28.98 -7.45 -2.56
C GLN A 262 27.66 -6.90 -3.11
N SER A 263 27.74 -5.82 -3.91
CA SER A 263 26.56 -5.13 -4.45
C SER A 263 26.66 -4.82 -5.94
N HIS A 264 27.88 -4.73 -6.48
CA HIS A 264 28.11 -4.47 -7.90
C HIS A 264 28.75 -5.69 -8.56
N VAL A 265 28.21 -6.11 -9.70
CA VAL A 265 28.66 -7.27 -10.47
C VAL A 265 28.86 -6.87 -11.92
N VAL A 266 29.95 -7.33 -12.53
CA VAL A 266 30.26 -7.05 -13.94
C VAL A 266 30.87 -8.29 -14.60
N PHE A 267 30.38 -8.66 -15.77
CA PHE A 267 30.96 -9.72 -16.60
C PHE A 267 32.21 -9.24 -17.33
N HIS A 268 33.11 -10.18 -17.64
CA HIS A 268 34.20 -9.89 -18.55
C HIS A 268 33.64 -9.66 -19.98
N PRO A 269 34.01 -8.56 -20.67
CA PRO A 269 33.40 -8.18 -21.94
C PRO A 269 33.51 -9.23 -23.04
N ASN A 270 34.60 -9.99 -23.06
CA ASN A 270 34.90 -10.97 -24.11
C ASN A 270 34.75 -12.44 -23.63
N ASP A 271 34.46 -12.67 -22.34
CA ASP A 271 34.43 -14.02 -21.76
C ASP A 271 33.28 -14.14 -20.77
N SER A 272 32.22 -14.87 -21.14
CA SER A 272 31.05 -15.08 -20.27
C SER A 272 31.33 -16.02 -19.09
N THR A 273 32.48 -16.72 -19.07
CA THR A 273 32.87 -17.62 -17.97
C THR A 273 33.52 -16.89 -16.78
N GLN A 274 33.79 -15.58 -16.93
CA GLN A 274 34.44 -14.77 -15.90
C GLN A 274 33.62 -13.54 -15.56
N PHE A 275 33.51 -13.26 -14.26
CA PHE A 275 32.88 -12.05 -13.76
C PHE A 275 33.53 -11.61 -12.45
N LEU A 276 33.23 -10.40 -12.01
CA LEU A 276 33.70 -9.87 -10.73
C LEU A 276 32.53 -9.34 -9.92
N SER A 277 32.70 -9.32 -8.60
CA SER A 277 31.82 -8.62 -7.67
C SER A 277 32.63 -7.68 -6.77
N ASN A 278 31.97 -6.62 -6.29
CA ASN A 278 32.60 -5.59 -5.48
C ASN A 278 31.75 -5.24 -4.25
N SER A 279 32.40 -5.21 -3.08
CA SER A 279 31.96 -4.56 -1.85
C SER A 279 32.84 -3.36 -1.52
N ARG A 280 32.40 -2.54 -0.55
CA ARG A 280 33.18 -1.39 -0.06
C ARG A 280 34.58 -1.77 0.46
N SER A 281 34.82 -3.02 0.84
CA SER A 281 36.08 -3.49 1.43
C SER A 281 36.89 -4.40 0.51
N GLN A 282 36.24 -5.22 -0.32
CA GLN A 282 36.89 -6.32 -1.02
C GLN A 282 36.31 -6.52 -2.42
N VAL A 283 37.18 -6.88 -3.36
CA VAL A 283 36.81 -7.28 -4.73
C VAL A 283 37.00 -8.78 -4.84
N VAL A 284 36.03 -9.47 -5.43
CA VAL A 284 36.05 -10.93 -5.63
C VAL A 284 35.97 -11.22 -7.13
N PHE A 285 36.85 -12.10 -7.61
CA PHE A 285 36.89 -12.54 -9.00
C PHE A 285 36.38 -13.96 -9.10
N TYR A 286 35.50 -14.22 -10.06
CA TYR A 286 34.86 -15.51 -10.26
C TYR A 286 35.23 -16.08 -11.62
N ARG A 287 35.39 -17.40 -11.63
CA ARG A 287 35.52 -18.20 -12.84
C ARG A 287 34.62 -19.41 -12.67
N TRP A 288 33.82 -19.69 -13.69
CA TRP A 288 32.89 -20.81 -13.63
C TRP A 288 33.01 -21.69 -14.86
N ASP A 289 32.73 -22.97 -14.66
CA ASP A 289 32.51 -23.95 -15.70
C ASP A 289 31.15 -24.65 -15.48
N THR A 290 30.77 -25.57 -16.36
CA THR A 290 29.50 -26.29 -16.27
C THR A 290 29.48 -27.19 -15.02
N GLY A 291 29.16 -26.62 -13.86
CA GLY A 291 28.98 -27.33 -12.60
C GLY A 291 29.60 -26.63 -11.39
N GLU A 292 30.77 -26.00 -11.53
CA GLU A 292 31.48 -25.38 -10.39
C GLU A 292 31.70 -23.87 -10.59
N LEU A 293 31.60 -23.13 -9.47
CA LEU A 293 31.84 -21.69 -9.41
C LEU A 293 33.00 -21.42 -8.44
N GLU A 294 34.19 -21.23 -9.01
CA GLU A 294 35.39 -20.88 -8.27
C GLU A 294 35.46 -19.36 -8.05
N TYR A 295 35.93 -18.95 -6.87
CA TYR A 295 36.17 -17.54 -6.58
C TYR A 295 37.53 -17.31 -5.93
N SER A 296 38.11 -16.15 -6.18
CA SER A 296 39.36 -15.68 -5.56
C SER A 296 39.17 -14.24 -5.05
N ALA A 297 39.62 -13.99 -3.83
CA ALA A 297 39.54 -12.68 -3.18
C ALA A 297 40.96 -12.20 -2.81
N PRO A 298 41.62 -11.40 -3.66
CA PRO A 298 42.99 -10.98 -3.42
C PRO A 298 43.09 -10.09 -2.18
N ALA A 299 43.91 -10.47 -1.19
CA ALA A 299 44.05 -9.71 0.05
C ALA A 299 44.65 -8.32 -0.21
N LEU A 300 43.93 -7.27 0.19
CA LEU A 300 44.41 -5.89 0.10
C LEU A 300 44.37 -5.21 1.47
N SER A 301 45.49 -4.61 1.86
CA SER A 301 45.58 -3.80 3.07
C SER A 301 46.30 -2.48 2.79
N ASP A 302 46.10 -1.48 3.64
CA ASP A 302 46.83 -0.20 3.55
C ASP A 302 48.36 -0.38 3.62
N LYS A 303 48.83 -1.51 4.17
CA LYS A 303 50.25 -1.88 4.20
C LYS A 303 50.79 -2.30 2.83
N THR A 304 49.94 -2.79 1.92
CA THR A 304 50.33 -3.27 0.59
C THR A 304 50.93 -2.14 -0.26
N PHE A 305 50.34 -0.94 -0.20
CA PHE A 305 50.82 0.24 -0.96
C PHE A 305 51.42 1.35 -0.09
N LYS A 306 51.51 1.16 1.24
CA LYS A 306 51.92 2.18 2.22
C LYS A 306 51.12 3.50 2.11
N LYS A 307 49.89 3.41 1.59
CA LYS A 307 48.95 4.52 1.38
C LYS A 307 47.55 4.00 1.69
N LYS A 308 46.68 4.88 2.18
CA LYS A 308 45.27 4.56 2.38
C LYS A 308 44.61 4.31 1.03
N VAL A 309 44.11 3.10 0.81
CA VAL A 309 43.39 2.75 -0.42
C VAL A 309 42.01 3.40 -0.43
N GLY A 310 41.35 3.38 0.73
CA GLY A 310 39.96 3.83 0.90
C GLY A 310 38.96 2.74 0.50
N SER A 311 37.68 3.00 0.73
CA SER A 311 36.60 2.09 0.33
C SER A 311 36.42 2.05 -1.18
N PHE A 312 36.14 0.88 -1.71
CA PHE A 312 35.82 0.70 -3.13
C PHE A 312 34.43 1.26 -3.47
N SER A 313 34.27 1.65 -4.74
CA SER A 313 33.03 2.17 -5.33
C SER A 313 32.48 1.19 -6.37
N GLN A 314 33.11 1.11 -7.54
CA GLN A 314 32.78 0.19 -8.64
C GLN A 314 34.06 -0.39 -9.26
N SER A 315 33.90 -1.50 -9.98
CA SER A 315 34.99 -2.25 -10.61
C SER A 315 34.64 -2.64 -12.05
N LEU A 316 35.63 -2.68 -12.93
CA LEU A 316 35.50 -3.14 -14.32
C LEU A 316 36.68 -4.01 -14.76
N PHE A 317 36.48 -4.78 -15.82
CA PHE A 317 37.56 -5.43 -16.56
C PHE A 317 38.10 -4.55 -17.69
N HIS A 318 39.38 -4.67 -17.99
CA HIS A 318 40.00 -4.05 -19.17
C HIS A 318 39.55 -4.76 -20.46
N CYS A 319 39.50 -4.03 -21.60
CA CYS A 319 38.99 -4.57 -22.88
C CYS A 319 39.89 -5.62 -23.51
N GLU A 320 41.20 -5.36 -23.51
CA GLU A 320 42.19 -6.13 -24.28
C GLU A 320 43.14 -6.94 -23.37
N GLY A 321 43.06 -6.73 -22.05
CA GLY A 321 44.03 -7.26 -21.07
C GLY A 321 43.37 -8.14 -20.03
N MET A 322 44.20 -8.92 -19.33
CA MET A 322 43.80 -9.67 -18.12
C MET A 322 43.61 -8.77 -16.89
N GLU A 323 43.75 -7.46 -17.08
CA GLU A 323 43.68 -6.47 -16.00
C GLU A 323 42.23 -6.15 -15.59
N ALA A 324 42.04 -5.74 -14.34
CA ALA A 324 40.81 -5.13 -13.86
C ALA A 324 41.11 -3.85 -13.09
N PHE A 325 40.15 -2.93 -13.06
CA PHE A 325 40.25 -1.66 -12.35
C PHE A 325 39.18 -1.57 -11.27
N SER A 326 39.55 -1.09 -10.09
CA SER A 326 38.61 -0.78 -9.01
C SER A 326 38.79 0.65 -8.54
N GLY A 327 37.74 1.46 -8.65
CA GLY A 327 37.73 2.85 -8.19
C GLY A 327 37.48 2.95 -6.69
N THR A 328 38.07 3.95 -6.04
CA THR A 328 37.88 4.21 -4.61
C THR A 328 37.24 5.57 -4.34
N LEU A 329 36.52 5.66 -3.22
CA LEU A 329 35.88 6.91 -2.75
C LEU A 329 36.90 7.99 -2.35
N LEU A 330 38.20 7.71 -2.41
CA LEU A 330 39.28 8.68 -2.24
C LEU A 330 39.83 9.24 -3.56
N GLY A 331 39.32 8.79 -4.71
CA GLY A 331 39.78 9.27 -6.02
C GLY A 331 40.90 8.43 -6.64
N ASN A 332 41.22 7.27 -6.06
CA ASN A 332 42.25 6.36 -6.56
C ASN A 332 41.63 5.23 -7.39
N VAL A 333 42.44 4.62 -8.26
CA VAL A 333 42.11 3.38 -8.98
C VAL A 333 43.15 2.32 -8.64
N VAL A 334 42.69 1.14 -8.24
CA VAL A 334 43.53 -0.06 -8.05
C VAL A 334 43.54 -0.85 -9.33
N VAL A 335 44.73 -1.21 -9.81
CA VAL A 335 44.94 -2.08 -10.98
C VAL A 335 45.25 -3.48 -10.50
N TRP A 336 44.43 -4.44 -10.94
CA TRP A 336 44.57 -5.87 -10.68
C TRP A 336 45.08 -6.56 -11.93
N ASP A 337 46.03 -7.47 -11.79
CA ASP A 337 46.54 -8.26 -12.92
C ASP A 337 46.77 -9.71 -12.48
N VAL A 338 46.77 -10.62 -13.45
CA VAL A 338 47.03 -12.05 -13.25
C VAL A 338 48.54 -12.27 -13.23
N VAL A 339 49.09 -12.64 -12.07
CA VAL A 339 50.52 -12.96 -11.96
C VAL A 339 50.70 -14.44 -12.28
N GLN A 340 51.39 -14.76 -13.37
CA GLN A 340 51.83 -16.13 -13.65
C GLN A 340 53.15 -16.40 -12.92
N ASP A 341 53.15 -17.34 -11.98
CA ASP A 341 54.40 -17.80 -11.37
C ASP A 341 55.11 -18.73 -12.36
N SER A 342 56.37 -18.41 -12.71
CA SER A 342 57.09 -19.10 -13.80
C SER A 342 57.52 -20.53 -13.44
N ALA A 343 57.22 -20.98 -12.21
CA ALA A 343 57.70 -22.24 -11.64
C ALA A 343 56.58 -23.27 -11.36
N SER A 344 55.30 -22.91 -11.40
CA SER A 344 54.17 -23.81 -11.11
C SER A 344 53.07 -23.66 -12.18
N GLN A 345 52.61 -24.79 -12.75
CA GLN A 345 51.51 -24.80 -13.73
C GLN A 345 50.11 -24.59 -13.10
N VAL A 346 50.03 -24.19 -11.83
CA VAL A 346 48.76 -24.02 -11.11
C VAL A 346 48.84 -22.72 -10.31
N GLU A 347 47.70 -22.01 -10.32
CA GLU A 347 47.35 -20.71 -9.70
C GLU A 347 47.56 -19.44 -10.56
N LYS A 348 46.54 -19.12 -11.35
CA LYS A 348 46.32 -17.78 -11.93
C LYS A 348 45.67 -16.87 -10.89
N GLU A 349 46.36 -16.56 -9.79
CA GLU A 349 45.83 -15.60 -8.81
C GLU A 349 46.02 -14.16 -9.27
N ARG A 350 44.96 -13.35 -9.16
CA ARG A 350 45.05 -11.90 -9.39
C ARG A 350 45.65 -11.21 -8.17
N ARG A 351 46.54 -10.24 -8.39
CA ARG A 351 47.14 -9.42 -7.31
C ARG A 351 47.04 -7.94 -7.64
N ALA A 352 46.95 -7.11 -6.60
CA ALA A 352 46.94 -5.66 -6.74
C ALA A 352 48.35 -5.18 -7.11
N LEU A 353 48.54 -4.70 -8.35
CA LEU A 353 49.85 -4.25 -8.83
C LEU A 353 50.11 -2.79 -8.47
N LYS A 354 49.13 -1.91 -8.72
CA LYS A 354 49.32 -0.46 -8.68
C LYS A 354 48.12 0.23 -8.06
N LEU A 355 48.40 1.30 -7.31
CA LEU A 355 47.42 2.27 -6.83
C LEU A 355 47.68 3.60 -7.53
N ILE A 356 46.78 4.02 -8.41
CA ILE A 356 46.92 5.21 -9.26
C ILE A 356 45.99 6.30 -8.72
N PRO A 357 46.51 7.45 -8.23
CA PRO A 357 45.68 8.58 -7.86
C PRO A 357 45.19 9.30 -9.13
N LEU A 358 43.93 9.07 -9.50
CA LEU A 358 43.39 9.53 -10.77
C LEU A 358 42.77 10.93 -10.65
N GLN A 359 42.02 11.18 -9.58
CA GLN A 359 41.37 12.45 -9.31
C GLN A 359 41.40 12.84 -7.82
N LYS A 360 41.19 14.12 -7.52
CA LYS A 360 41.19 14.65 -6.14
C LYS A 360 39.91 14.33 -5.36
N HIS A 361 38.81 14.11 -6.06
CA HIS A 361 37.50 13.83 -5.49
C HIS A 361 37.20 12.34 -5.60
N GLY A 362 36.35 11.83 -4.70
CA GLY A 362 36.00 10.41 -4.66
C GLY A 362 35.35 9.93 -5.95
N ILE A 363 35.78 8.78 -6.46
CA ILE A 363 35.17 8.13 -7.62
C ILE A 363 33.89 7.44 -7.11
N THR A 364 32.73 7.81 -7.65
CA THR A 364 31.45 7.18 -7.30
C THR A 364 31.02 6.16 -8.34
N VAL A 365 31.24 6.49 -9.61
CA VAL A 365 30.92 5.63 -10.76
C VAL A 365 32.18 5.39 -11.56
N LEU A 366 32.39 4.14 -11.97
CA LEU A 366 33.49 3.74 -12.82
C LEU A 366 32.94 2.78 -13.89
N THR A 367 32.80 3.28 -15.11
CA THR A 367 32.16 2.57 -16.23
C THR A 367 33.02 2.67 -17.49
N ARG A 368 32.58 2.02 -18.56
CA ARG A 368 33.29 1.92 -19.84
C ARG A 368 32.38 2.26 -21.01
N THR A 369 32.93 2.94 -22.01
CA THR A 369 32.32 3.12 -23.35
C THR A 369 33.38 2.85 -24.40
N ASP A 370 33.12 1.97 -25.36
CA ASP A 370 34.04 1.58 -26.43
C ASP A 370 35.49 1.34 -25.95
N ARG A 371 36.40 2.30 -26.19
CA ARG A 371 37.82 2.31 -25.79
C ARG A 371 38.18 3.31 -24.69
N CYS A 372 37.19 3.83 -23.97
CA CYS A 372 37.36 4.84 -22.94
C CYS A 372 36.86 4.34 -21.58
N ILE A 373 37.62 4.69 -20.54
CA ILE A 373 37.23 4.51 -19.14
C ILE A 373 36.62 5.82 -18.66
N VAL A 374 35.46 5.76 -18.01
CA VAL A 374 34.71 6.95 -17.59
C VAL A 374 34.46 6.90 -16.10
N THR A 375 34.73 8.03 -15.45
CA THR A 375 34.53 8.21 -14.01
C THR A 375 33.54 9.31 -13.72
N GLY A 376 32.60 9.05 -12.80
CA GLY A 376 31.80 10.05 -12.12
C GLY A 376 32.34 10.29 -10.70
N ASN A 377 32.18 11.50 -10.17
CA ASN A 377 32.67 11.83 -8.83
C ASN A 377 31.62 12.49 -7.91
N THR A 378 32.01 12.69 -6.66
CA THR A 378 31.18 13.31 -5.61
C THR A 378 30.86 14.79 -5.81
N ARG A 379 31.46 15.44 -6.82
CA ARG A 379 31.18 16.85 -7.18
C ARG A 379 30.32 16.97 -8.43
N GLY A 380 29.82 15.86 -8.97
CA GLY A 380 29.00 15.89 -10.18
C GLY A 380 29.80 16.02 -11.48
N HIS A 381 31.14 15.83 -11.46
CA HIS A 381 31.95 15.90 -12.66
C HIS A 381 32.11 14.52 -13.31
N VAL A 382 32.13 14.52 -14.65
CA VAL A 382 32.35 13.32 -15.47
C VAL A 382 33.67 13.45 -16.20
N THR A 383 34.51 12.43 -16.13
CA THR A 383 35.87 12.45 -16.69
C THR A 383 36.12 11.21 -17.54
N PHE A 384 36.66 11.40 -18.74
CA PHE A 384 36.95 10.37 -19.73
C PHE A 384 38.46 10.15 -19.82
N TYR A 385 38.88 8.90 -19.81
CA TYR A 385 40.26 8.47 -19.93
C TYR A 385 40.42 7.45 -21.06
N ASP A 386 41.62 7.36 -21.62
CA ASP A 386 42.00 6.27 -22.53
C ASP A 386 42.22 4.95 -21.76
N GLU A 387 42.50 3.87 -22.50
CA GLU A 387 42.79 2.53 -21.95
C GLU A 387 44.00 2.52 -20.99
N HIS A 388 44.88 3.53 -21.08
CA HIS A 388 46.05 3.71 -20.23
C HIS A 388 45.83 4.76 -19.12
N LEU A 389 44.58 5.12 -18.84
CA LEU A 389 44.17 6.09 -17.82
C LEU A 389 44.69 7.52 -18.05
N LYS A 390 44.98 7.91 -19.30
CA LYS A 390 45.27 9.30 -19.66
C LYS A 390 43.99 10.06 -19.93
N LEU A 391 43.91 11.29 -19.41
CA LEU A 391 42.75 12.16 -19.56
C LEU A 391 42.50 12.53 -21.03
N ILE A 392 41.28 12.28 -21.52
CA ILE A 392 40.82 12.67 -22.86
C ILE A 392 39.95 13.93 -22.76
N LYS A 393 38.87 13.86 -21.98
CA LYS A 393 37.87 14.93 -21.86
C LYS A 393 37.30 14.92 -20.45
N TRP A 394 36.87 16.07 -19.97
CA TRP A 394 36.17 16.18 -18.69
C TRP A 394 35.05 17.20 -18.79
N TYR A 395 34.05 17.01 -17.95
CA TYR A 395 32.92 17.88 -17.83
C TYR A 395 32.76 18.29 -16.36
N ASP A 396 33.14 19.54 -16.06
CA ASP A 396 33.28 20.09 -14.72
C ASP A 396 32.42 21.34 -14.47
N LYS A 397 31.83 21.93 -15.52
CA LYS A 397 30.97 23.13 -15.42
C LYS A 397 29.59 22.87 -14.83
N PHE A 398 29.38 21.69 -14.25
CA PHE A 398 28.09 21.23 -13.80
C PHE A 398 27.95 21.50 -12.30
N ASN A 399 26.84 22.12 -11.90
CA ASN A 399 26.46 22.21 -10.50
C ASN A 399 25.54 21.02 -10.15
N LEU A 400 26.02 19.81 -10.42
CA LEU A 400 25.31 18.56 -10.16
C LEU A 400 25.71 18.00 -8.80
N ASP A 401 24.77 17.32 -8.17
CA ASP A 401 25.01 16.53 -6.97
C ASP A 401 25.84 15.27 -7.29
N PRO A 402 26.32 14.50 -6.28
CA PRO A 402 27.10 13.29 -6.52
C PRO A 402 26.45 12.35 -7.55
N ILE A 403 27.24 11.88 -8.52
CA ILE A 403 26.76 11.00 -9.58
C ILE A 403 26.61 9.58 -9.03
N THR A 404 25.45 8.96 -9.26
CA THR A 404 25.14 7.59 -8.82
C THR A 404 25.24 6.57 -9.96
N SER A 405 24.90 6.95 -11.20
CA SER A 405 25.06 6.08 -12.36
C SER A 405 25.33 6.86 -13.65
N ILE A 406 25.97 6.20 -14.62
CA ILE A 406 26.23 6.70 -15.97
C ILE A 406 25.93 5.57 -16.95
N SER A 407 25.09 5.84 -17.96
CA SER A 407 24.71 4.88 -19.00
C SER A 407 24.84 5.52 -20.38
N PHE A 408 25.50 4.84 -21.31
CA PHE A 408 25.72 5.32 -22.67
C PHE A 408 24.60 4.91 -23.61
N SER A 409 24.24 5.82 -24.51
CA SER A 409 23.28 5.59 -25.59
C SER A 409 23.86 4.62 -26.61
N LYS A 410 23.05 3.66 -27.08
CA LYS A 410 23.45 2.79 -28.18
C LYS A 410 22.99 3.42 -29.50
N GLU A 411 23.92 3.97 -30.28
CA GLU A 411 23.61 4.45 -31.62
C GLU A 411 23.34 3.24 -32.54
N THR A 412 22.14 3.16 -33.12
CA THR A 412 21.89 2.24 -34.23
C THR A 412 22.72 2.72 -35.41
N ASN A 413 23.74 1.97 -35.79
CA ASN A 413 24.51 2.21 -37.02
C ASN A 413 23.59 2.07 -38.24
N GLY A 414 22.84 3.13 -38.52
CA GLY A 414 21.87 3.24 -39.61
C GLY A 414 22.13 4.49 -40.41
N ASP A 415 23.39 4.75 -40.80
CA ASP A 415 23.73 5.68 -41.89
C ASP A 415 25.22 5.65 -42.31
N LEU A 416 25.87 4.48 -42.26
CA LEU A 416 27.13 4.26 -42.98
C LEU A 416 26.89 3.34 -44.18
N GLY A 417 26.15 3.88 -45.15
CA GLY A 417 26.14 3.34 -46.50
C GLY A 417 27.56 3.40 -47.08
N ASN A 418 28.10 2.22 -47.43
CA ASN A 418 29.18 2.01 -48.39
C ASN A 418 30.35 3.00 -48.36
N GLN A 419 31.32 2.81 -47.47
CA GLN A 419 32.74 2.98 -47.82
C GLN A 419 33.59 1.96 -47.07
N GLU A 420 33.78 0.79 -47.69
CA GLU A 420 34.99 0.01 -47.46
C GLU A 420 36.20 0.81 -47.98
N SER A 421 37.31 0.67 -47.26
CA SER A 421 38.64 1.29 -47.46
C SER A 421 38.76 2.75 -47.02
N TYR A 422 39.43 2.99 -45.88
CA TYR A 422 40.67 3.76 -45.76
C TYR A 422 41.24 3.60 -44.33
N LEU A 423 42.41 2.96 -44.27
CA LEU A 423 43.56 3.10 -43.37
C LEU A 423 43.37 3.57 -41.90
N LYS A 424 44.03 2.85 -40.99
CA LYS A 424 44.50 3.29 -39.67
C LYS A 424 45.08 4.73 -39.74
N ASP A 425 44.40 5.70 -39.11
CA ASP A 425 44.98 6.71 -38.20
C ASP A 425 43.90 7.70 -37.70
N ASP A 426 43.96 8.01 -36.41
CA ASP A 426 43.63 9.31 -35.78
C ASP A 426 42.31 10.04 -36.16
N ARG A 427 41.17 9.34 -36.12
CA ARG A 427 39.89 10.04 -35.86
C ARG A 427 39.52 9.87 -34.38
N PRO A 428 39.23 10.94 -33.63
CA PRO A 428 38.67 10.78 -32.30
C PRO A 428 37.35 10.02 -32.46
N SER A 429 37.26 8.84 -31.85
CA SER A 429 36.01 8.10 -31.74
C SER A 429 34.93 9.07 -31.29
N VAL A 430 33.85 9.19 -32.05
CA VAL A 430 32.70 10.02 -31.66
C VAL A 430 32.21 9.46 -30.33
N MET A 431 32.37 10.23 -29.25
CA MET A 431 31.91 9.81 -27.93
C MET A 431 30.39 9.69 -27.99
N GLN A 432 29.85 8.55 -27.56
CA GLN A 432 28.40 8.36 -27.48
C GLN A 432 27.78 9.32 -26.47
N ASN A 433 26.55 9.75 -26.72
CA ASN A 433 25.76 10.47 -25.73
C ASN A 433 25.54 9.58 -24.50
N PHE A 434 25.22 10.20 -23.37
CA PHE A 434 25.01 9.44 -22.15
C PHE A 434 24.00 10.10 -21.23
N VAL A 435 23.38 9.27 -20.41
CA VAL A 435 22.50 9.67 -19.33
C VAL A 435 23.22 9.43 -18.01
N LEU A 436 23.10 10.37 -17.10
CA LEU A 436 23.61 10.26 -15.74
C LEU A 436 22.49 10.53 -14.72
N SER A 437 22.59 9.88 -13.57
CA SER A 437 21.71 10.10 -12.42
C SER A 437 22.49 10.64 -11.23
N THR A 438 21.84 11.47 -10.42
CA THR A 438 22.41 12.05 -9.20
C THR A 438 21.74 11.51 -7.94
N ASP A 439 22.41 11.69 -6.81
CA ASP A 439 21.88 11.44 -5.45
C ASP A 439 20.66 12.32 -5.11
N SER A 440 20.43 13.40 -5.87
CA SER A 440 19.25 14.28 -5.72
C SER A 440 18.09 13.90 -6.63
N ALA A 441 18.03 12.64 -7.11
CA ALA A 441 16.96 12.14 -7.97
C ALA A 441 16.80 12.96 -9.28
N THR A 442 17.90 13.51 -9.79
CA THR A 442 17.92 14.24 -11.07
C THR A 442 18.57 13.37 -12.14
N VAL A 443 17.90 13.25 -13.29
CA VAL A 443 18.40 12.55 -14.47
C VAL A 443 18.73 13.56 -15.55
N VAL A 444 19.93 13.42 -16.10
CA VAL A 444 20.49 14.37 -17.05
C VAL A 444 20.98 13.62 -18.28
N HIS A 445 20.59 14.09 -19.44
CA HIS A 445 21.15 13.69 -20.72
C HIS A 445 22.25 14.65 -21.15
N VAL A 446 23.36 14.11 -21.61
CA VAL A 446 24.51 14.86 -22.09
C VAL A 446 24.76 14.49 -23.53
N ASN A 447 24.56 15.46 -24.42
CA ASN A 447 24.95 15.33 -25.81
C ASN A 447 26.44 15.66 -25.94
N THR A 448 27.25 14.67 -26.27
CA THR A 448 28.72 14.78 -26.29
C THR A 448 29.26 15.59 -27.45
N GLN A 449 28.53 15.61 -28.57
CA GLN A 449 28.89 16.32 -29.80
C GLN A 449 28.70 17.83 -29.63
N SER A 450 27.55 18.24 -29.11
CA SER A 450 27.22 19.66 -28.84
C SER A 450 27.74 20.15 -27.49
N GLY A 451 28.01 19.25 -26.55
CA GLY A 451 28.31 19.58 -25.15
C GLY A 451 27.11 20.16 -24.40
N GLN A 452 25.90 20.08 -24.96
CA GLN A 452 24.68 20.54 -24.31
C GLN A 452 24.17 19.49 -23.33
N LEU A 453 23.55 19.99 -22.27
CA LEU A 453 23.09 19.19 -21.15
C LEU A 453 21.61 19.50 -20.91
N GLN A 454 20.79 18.46 -20.90
CA GLN A 454 19.35 18.56 -20.74
C GLN A 454 18.93 17.78 -19.50
N VAL A 455 18.22 18.44 -18.58
CA VAL A 455 17.57 17.74 -17.46
C VAL A 455 16.35 17.03 -18.03
N VAL A 456 16.34 15.71 -17.90
CA VAL A 456 15.28 14.83 -18.42
C VAL A 456 14.21 14.63 -17.35
N LEU A 457 14.64 14.28 -16.14
CA LEU A 457 13.76 14.09 -14.99
C LEU A 457 14.33 14.80 -13.76
N ARG A 458 13.45 15.34 -12.92
CA ARG A 458 13.81 15.90 -11.62
C ARG A 458 12.74 15.54 -10.60
N GLU A 459 13.01 14.48 -9.85
CA GLU A 459 12.07 13.92 -8.89
C GLU A 459 12.37 14.35 -7.45
N ASN A 460 11.58 13.85 -6.50
CA ASN A 460 11.80 14.10 -5.07
C ASN A 460 12.88 13.17 -4.54
N SER A 461 13.86 13.72 -3.81
CA SER A 461 14.96 12.91 -3.27
C SER A 461 14.67 12.34 -1.88
N GLY A 462 13.62 12.81 -1.20
CA GLY A 462 13.28 12.41 0.16
C GLY A 462 11.83 12.00 0.29
N ALA A 463 11.55 11.32 1.41
CA ALA A 463 10.29 10.65 1.67
C ALA A 463 9.06 11.50 1.37
N LEU A 464 8.05 10.89 0.75
CA LEU A 464 6.81 11.54 0.32
C LEU A 464 5.65 11.06 1.17
N HIS A 465 5.29 11.85 2.17
CA HIS A 465 4.20 11.54 3.10
C HIS A 465 2.90 12.30 2.80
N ALA A 466 2.98 13.40 2.05
CA ALA A 466 1.84 14.26 1.81
C ALA A 466 1.45 14.30 0.34
N VAL A 467 0.20 13.94 0.05
CA VAL A 467 -0.40 14.05 -1.28
C VAL A 467 -1.83 14.56 -1.16
N ALA A 468 -2.20 15.51 -2.01
CA ALA A 468 -3.56 16.06 -2.05
C ALA A 468 -3.92 16.45 -3.49
N CYS A 469 -5.19 16.23 -3.88
CA CYS A 469 -5.72 16.66 -5.16
C CYS A 469 -6.56 17.92 -5.00
N HIS A 470 -6.51 18.79 -6.00
CA HIS A 470 -7.37 19.96 -6.06
C HIS A 470 -8.83 19.52 -6.27
N PRO A 471 -9.81 20.12 -5.57
CA PRO A 471 -11.20 19.66 -5.61
C PRO A 471 -11.90 19.84 -6.97
N THR A 472 -11.41 20.74 -7.82
CA THR A 472 -12.07 21.09 -9.10
C THR A 472 -11.16 21.11 -10.32
N LEU A 473 -9.84 21.11 -10.15
CA LEU A 473 -8.87 21.23 -11.24
C LEU A 473 -8.01 19.95 -11.28
N PRO A 474 -7.45 19.58 -12.44
CA PRO A 474 -6.65 18.36 -12.56
C PRO A 474 -5.23 18.50 -11.98
N ILE A 475 -5.14 19.01 -10.75
CA ILE A 475 -3.87 19.32 -10.06
C ILE A 475 -3.66 18.35 -8.90
N LEU A 476 -2.51 17.69 -8.91
CA LEU A 476 -1.97 16.90 -7.82
C LEU A 476 -0.87 17.69 -7.13
N THR A 477 -0.87 17.74 -5.80
CA THR A 477 0.23 18.35 -5.04
C THR A 477 0.88 17.34 -4.12
N THR A 478 2.21 17.31 -4.15
CA THR A 478 3.05 16.40 -3.40
C THR A 478 3.98 17.17 -2.49
N GLY A 479 4.13 16.71 -1.24
CA GLY A 479 5.01 17.29 -0.23
C GLY A 479 6.10 16.30 0.18
N SER A 480 7.37 16.68 -0.03
CA SER A 480 8.54 15.88 0.33
C SER A 480 9.14 16.29 1.67
N TYR A 481 9.79 15.32 2.32
CA TYR A 481 10.57 15.57 3.52
C TYR A 481 11.78 16.48 3.31
N CYS A 482 12.22 16.65 2.06
CA CYS A 482 13.22 17.66 1.70
C CYS A 482 12.70 19.10 1.82
N GLY A 483 11.41 19.32 2.14
CA GLY A 483 10.80 20.64 2.19
C GLY A 483 10.41 21.16 0.81
N ILE A 484 10.26 20.28 -0.18
CA ILE A 484 9.85 20.65 -1.54
C ILE A 484 8.37 20.30 -1.69
N LEU A 485 7.58 21.28 -2.09
CA LEU A 485 6.18 21.15 -2.48
C LEU A 485 6.09 21.26 -4.01
N ARG A 486 5.46 20.31 -4.68
CA ARG A 486 5.31 20.30 -6.15
C ARG A 486 3.87 20.10 -6.55
N ALA A 487 3.36 20.97 -7.42
CA ALA A 487 2.08 20.80 -8.10
C ALA A 487 2.29 20.27 -9.52
N TRP A 488 1.46 19.30 -9.90
CA TRP A 488 1.52 18.56 -11.14
C TRP A 488 0.13 18.52 -11.78
N ASP A 489 0.07 18.71 -13.10
CA ASP A 489 -1.12 18.42 -13.87
C ASP A 489 -1.11 16.92 -14.22
N TYR A 490 -2.09 16.17 -13.70
CA TYR A 490 -2.16 14.72 -13.93
C TYR A 490 -2.86 14.34 -15.24
N GLN A 491 -3.47 15.29 -15.96
CA GLN A 491 -4.00 15.07 -17.30
C GLN A 491 -2.93 15.32 -18.36
N SER A 492 -2.21 16.44 -18.26
CA SER A 492 -1.12 16.78 -19.19
C SER A 492 0.21 16.14 -18.83
N LEU A 493 0.31 15.50 -17.65
CA LEU A 493 1.50 14.81 -17.13
C LEU A 493 2.72 15.74 -17.07
N GLY A 494 2.52 16.95 -16.52
CA GLY A 494 3.55 17.99 -16.47
C GLY A 494 3.61 18.74 -15.13
N PRO A 495 4.79 19.23 -14.72
CA PRO A 495 4.91 20.04 -13.51
C PRO A 495 4.34 21.44 -13.77
N ILE A 496 3.51 21.95 -12.84
CA ILE A 496 2.93 23.29 -12.90
C ILE A 496 3.85 24.27 -12.17
N CYS A 497 4.11 24.00 -10.89
CA CYS A 497 4.91 24.85 -10.05
C CYS A 497 5.58 24.04 -8.92
N SER A 498 6.64 24.60 -8.35
CA SER A 498 7.32 24.01 -7.20
C SER A 498 7.78 25.09 -6.24
N ARG A 499 7.62 24.84 -4.95
CA ARG A 499 8.09 25.71 -3.87
C ARG A 499 9.03 24.94 -2.95
N ALA A 500 10.19 25.52 -2.64
CA ALA A 500 11.15 24.94 -1.70
C ALA A 500 11.20 25.75 -0.39
N PHE A 501 10.94 25.07 0.72
CA PHE A 501 11.07 25.59 2.07
C PHE A 501 12.49 25.30 2.59
N HIS A 502 13.26 26.35 2.83
CA HIS A 502 14.67 26.22 3.23
C HIS A 502 14.83 26.15 4.76
N THR A 503 13.92 26.79 5.49
CA THR A 503 13.95 26.90 6.96
C THR A 503 13.27 25.72 7.65
N GLU A 504 12.10 25.34 7.17
CA GLU A 504 11.35 24.17 7.64
C GLU A 504 11.38 23.06 6.60
N ARG A 505 11.91 21.91 7.01
CA ARG A 505 11.88 20.68 6.21
C ARG A 505 10.82 19.74 6.77
N GLN A 506 10.57 18.62 6.09
CA GLN A 506 9.64 17.59 6.54
C GLN A 506 8.17 18.01 6.50
N ILE A 507 7.64 18.15 5.27
CA ILE A 507 6.20 18.28 5.03
C ILE A 507 5.55 16.92 5.30
N HIS A 508 4.58 16.86 6.21
CA HIS A 508 3.96 15.62 6.67
C HIS A 508 2.56 15.40 6.10
N CYS A 509 1.73 16.45 6.01
CA CYS A 509 0.36 16.36 5.54
C CYS A 509 -0.05 17.59 4.71
N LEU A 510 -0.99 17.38 3.79
CA LEU A 510 -1.53 18.40 2.89
C LEU A 510 -3.04 18.26 2.80
N ALA A 511 -3.76 19.37 2.72
CA ALA A 511 -5.20 19.38 2.46
C ALA A 511 -5.57 20.59 1.61
N TYR A 512 -6.38 20.38 0.59
CA TYR A 512 -7.00 21.46 -0.16
C TYR A 512 -8.28 21.92 0.52
N ASP A 513 -8.53 23.22 0.42
CA ASP A 513 -9.82 23.82 0.73
C ASP A 513 -10.91 23.34 -0.25
N PRO A 514 -12.15 23.00 0.18
CA PRO A 514 -13.19 22.50 -0.72
C PRO A 514 -13.54 23.42 -1.89
N ARG A 515 -13.33 24.74 -1.76
CA ARG A 515 -13.50 25.69 -2.87
C ARG A 515 -12.31 25.76 -3.82
N GLY A 516 -11.15 25.22 -3.42
CA GLY A 516 -9.93 25.20 -4.22
C GLY A 516 -9.12 26.49 -4.18
N PHE A 517 -9.36 27.39 -3.23
CA PHE A 517 -8.57 28.63 -3.14
C PHE A 517 -7.29 28.47 -2.33
N TYR A 518 -7.31 27.61 -1.33
CA TYR A 518 -6.20 27.44 -0.40
C TYR A 518 -5.70 26.00 -0.34
N LEU A 519 -4.41 25.87 -0.06
CA LEU A 519 -3.73 24.62 0.28
C LEU A 519 -3.06 24.78 1.64
N ALA A 520 -3.43 23.94 2.61
CA ALA A 520 -2.75 23.90 3.90
C ALA A 520 -1.64 22.83 3.87
N ALA A 521 -0.46 23.18 4.40
CA ALA A 521 0.70 22.31 4.52
C ALA A 521 1.19 22.24 5.96
N GLY A 522 1.19 21.03 6.53
CA GLY A 522 1.64 20.74 7.89
C GLY A 522 3.04 20.14 7.92
N PHE A 523 3.87 20.62 8.83
CA PHE A 523 5.25 20.20 8.99
C PHE A 523 5.45 19.41 10.30
N THR A 524 6.46 18.54 10.33
CA THR A 524 6.83 17.77 11.54
C THR A 524 7.35 18.65 12.68
N CYS A 525 7.70 19.90 12.41
CA CYS A 525 8.13 20.88 13.42
C CYS A 525 6.97 21.63 14.09
N GLY A 526 5.72 21.31 13.74
CA GLY A 526 4.50 21.96 14.25
C GLY A 526 4.10 23.23 13.53
N THR A 527 4.76 23.55 12.41
CA THR A 527 4.38 24.71 11.60
C THR A 527 3.30 24.33 10.59
N VAL A 528 2.31 25.22 10.42
CA VAL A 528 1.26 25.13 9.40
C VAL A 528 1.37 26.35 8.48
N TYR A 529 1.44 26.09 7.17
CA TYR A 529 1.33 27.12 6.14
C TYR A 529 -0.03 27.01 5.47
N ILE A 530 -0.62 28.16 5.17
CA ILE A 530 -1.79 28.25 4.30
C ILE A 530 -1.36 29.01 3.06
N LEU A 531 -1.44 28.33 1.92
CA LEU A 531 -0.90 28.75 0.64
C LEU A 531 -2.05 28.99 -0.32
N ASP A 532 -1.81 29.83 -1.33
CA ASP A 532 -2.65 29.82 -2.53
C ASP A 532 -2.55 28.45 -3.22
N ALA A 533 -3.70 27.93 -3.67
CA ALA A 533 -3.81 26.60 -4.26
C ALA A 533 -3.02 26.42 -5.57
N ILE A 534 -2.80 27.49 -6.33
CA ILE A 534 -2.17 27.43 -7.66
C ILE A 534 -0.73 27.92 -7.59
N ASP A 535 -0.53 29.11 -7.02
CA ASP A 535 0.79 29.75 -6.97
C ASP A 535 1.69 29.13 -5.89
N LEU A 536 1.11 28.38 -4.94
CA LEU A 536 1.78 27.85 -3.75
C LEU A 536 2.45 28.93 -2.88
N HIS A 537 2.15 30.21 -3.12
CA HIS A 537 2.67 31.35 -2.37
C HIS A 537 1.70 31.73 -1.24
N ASN A 538 2.24 32.27 -0.14
CA ASN A 538 1.44 32.79 0.99
C ASN A 538 1.45 34.32 0.95
N LYS A 539 0.27 34.93 0.81
CA LYS A 539 0.10 36.39 0.89
C LYS A 539 -1.08 36.73 1.81
N PRO A 540 -0.87 37.36 2.99
CA PRO A 540 0.43 37.64 3.63
C PRO A 540 1.19 36.37 4.05
N GLU A 541 2.46 36.51 4.48
CA GLU A 541 3.30 35.39 4.96
C GLU A 541 2.81 34.83 6.32
N ASN A 542 1.55 34.38 6.39
CA ASN A 542 1.01 33.83 7.61
C ASN A 542 1.51 32.39 7.78
N ARG A 543 2.47 32.26 8.69
CA ARG A 543 2.98 31.02 9.21
C ARG A 543 2.40 30.84 10.60
N PHE A 544 1.69 29.74 10.83
CA PHE A 544 1.18 29.41 12.16
C PHE A 544 2.11 28.40 12.83
N ARG A 545 2.53 28.69 14.06
CA ARG A 545 3.27 27.76 14.90
C ARG A 545 2.72 27.85 16.33
N CYS A 546 1.73 27.03 16.60
CA CYS A 546 1.09 26.98 17.93
C CYS A 546 1.86 26.07 18.90
N ALA A 547 2.56 25.05 18.39
CA ALA A 547 3.39 24.13 19.17
C ALA A 547 4.61 23.65 18.38
N ASN A 548 5.49 22.91 19.06
CA ASN A 548 6.69 22.30 18.47
C ASN A 548 6.48 20.83 18.07
N ASP A 549 5.26 20.33 18.24
CA ASP A 549 4.84 18.97 17.95
C ASP A 549 4.42 18.82 16.49
N GLY A 550 4.75 17.70 15.85
CA GLY A 550 4.52 17.51 14.42
C GLY A 550 3.04 17.45 14.05
N ILE A 551 2.66 18.11 12.96
CA ILE A 551 1.29 18.10 12.48
C ILE A 551 1.02 16.80 11.71
N THR A 552 0.09 15.99 12.20
CA THR A 552 -0.23 14.68 11.64
C THR A 552 -1.37 14.75 10.63
N HIS A 553 -2.46 15.46 10.95
CA HIS A 553 -3.66 15.59 10.11
C HIS A 553 -4.06 17.06 9.93
N ILE A 554 -4.63 17.37 8.77
CA ILE A 554 -5.19 18.67 8.42
C ILE A 554 -6.49 18.44 7.65
N THR A 555 -7.53 19.21 7.96
CA THR A 555 -8.80 19.17 7.24
C THR A 555 -9.45 20.56 7.21
N PHE A 556 -10.15 20.87 6.13
CA PHE A 556 -10.91 22.11 5.96
C PHE A 556 -12.39 21.85 6.16
N SER A 557 -13.11 22.86 6.65
CA SER A 557 -14.57 22.81 6.68
C SER A 557 -15.16 22.95 5.27
N HIS A 558 -16.34 22.37 5.07
CA HIS A 558 -17.06 22.43 3.78
C HIS A 558 -17.27 23.86 3.27
N ASP A 559 -17.42 24.82 4.18
CA ASP A 559 -17.67 26.24 3.88
C ASP A 559 -16.39 27.06 3.69
N SER A 560 -15.21 26.45 3.82
CA SER A 560 -13.90 27.10 3.68
C SER A 560 -13.59 28.17 4.74
N HIS A 561 -14.34 28.20 5.85
CA HIS A 561 -14.16 29.19 6.91
C HIS A 561 -13.34 28.69 8.10
N TYR A 562 -13.18 27.38 8.25
CA TYR A 562 -12.42 26.76 9.32
C TYR A 562 -11.39 25.77 8.77
N LEU A 563 -10.26 25.69 9.47
CA LEU A 563 -9.20 24.72 9.25
C LEU A 563 -8.88 24.07 10.59
N ALA A 564 -8.85 22.75 10.65
CA ALA A 564 -8.50 22.00 11.85
C ALA A 564 -7.25 21.17 11.60
N THR A 565 -6.38 21.10 12.61
CA THR A 565 -5.13 20.34 12.57
C THR A 565 -4.97 19.50 13.82
N ALA A 566 -4.47 18.27 13.68
CA ALA A 566 -4.08 17.42 14.79
C ALA A 566 -2.55 17.31 14.86
N ASP A 567 -2.01 17.20 16.07
CA ASP A 567 -0.57 17.08 16.30
C ASP A 567 -0.16 15.82 17.08
N THR A 568 1.15 15.54 17.10
CA THR A 568 1.74 14.42 17.86
C THR A 568 1.56 14.56 19.38
N ALA A 569 1.28 15.77 19.89
CA ALA A 569 0.92 16.03 21.28
C ALA A 569 -0.55 15.72 21.60
N LYS A 570 -1.30 15.13 20.64
CA LYS A 570 -2.67 14.67 20.79
C LYS A 570 -3.67 15.83 20.95
N ALA A 571 -3.30 17.03 20.49
CA ALA A 571 -4.13 18.22 20.54
C ALA A 571 -4.75 18.51 19.17
N VAL A 572 -6.01 18.97 19.19
CA VAL A 572 -6.71 19.53 18.03
C VAL A 572 -6.60 21.04 18.09
N THR A 573 -6.14 21.65 17.01
CA THR A 573 -6.03 23.10 16.84
C THR A 573 -6.95 23.55 15.71
N VAL A 574 -7.68 24.65 15.91
CA VAL A 574 -8.65 25.19 14.96
C VAL A 574 -8.28 26.63 14.62
N TYR A 575 -8.29 26.91 13.32
CA TYR A 575 -8.09 28.22 12.71
C TYR A 575 -9.37 28.65 12.01
N ARG A 576 -9.61 29.97 11.96
CA ARG A 576 -10.78 30.56 11.32
C ARG A 576 -10.36 31.65 10.33
N LEU A 577 -11.05 31.70 9.20
CA LEU A 577 -10.88 32.75 8.21
C LEU A 577 -11.71 33.97 8.62
N CYS A 578 -11.03 35.04 9.00
CA CYS A 578 -11.64 36.28 9.50
C CYS A 578 -11.36 37.45 8.54
N PRO A 579 -12.33 38.33 8.27
CA PRO A 579 -12.08 39.56 7.53
C PRO A 579 -11.30 40.56 8.40
N GLN A 580 -10.09 40.92 7.98
CA GLN A 580 -9.26 41.98 8.57
C GLN A 580 -8.90 43.00 7.48
N ASP A 581 -9.18 44.28 7.71
CA ASP A 581 -8.88 45.39 6.78
C ASP A 581 -9.34 45.15 5.32
N GLY A 582 -10.53 44.55 5.16
CA GLY A 582 -11.11 44.25 3.84
C GLY A 582 -10.49 43.04 3.12
N LYS A 583 -9.56 42.31 3.74
CA LYS A 583 -8.98 41.06 3.24
C LYS A 583 -9.33 39.90 4.17
N LEU A 584 -9.54 38.72 3.61
CA LEU A 584 -9.74 37.50 4.39
C LEU A 584 -8.38 36.97 4.85
N VAL A 585 -8.20 36.87 6.16
CA VAL A 585 -6.95 36.43 6.79
C VAL A 585 -7.25 35.30 7.76
N TRP A 586 -6.44 34.25 7.70
CA TRP A 586 -6.53 33.15 8.66
C TRP A 586 -6.00 33.57 10.03
N ASP A 587 -6.73 33.21 11.08
CA ASP A 587 -6.36 33.48 12.45
C ASP A 587 -6.50 32.22 13.32
N PHE A 588 -5.63 32.10 14.32
CA PHE A 588 -5.70 31.04 15.31
C PHE A 588 -6.87 31.30 16.26
N GLN A 589 -7.68 30.28 16.56
CA GLN A 589 -8.81 30.41 17.49
C GLN A 589 -8.59 29.58 18.75
N TRP A 590 -8.44 28.26 18.58
CA TRP A 590 -8.46 27.34 19.72
C TRP A 590 -7.47 26.19 19.57
N ARG A 591 -7.03 25.67 20.72
CA ARG A 591 -6.25 24.44 20.84
C ARG A 591 -6.73 23.66 22.05
N HIS A 592 -7.07 22.39 21.88
CA HIS A 592 -7.57 21.55 22.96
C HIS A 592 -7.03 20.12 22.87
N ARG A 593 -6.66 19.55 24.01
CA ARG A 593 -6.16 18.19 24.13
C ARG A 593 -7.12 17.35 24.96
N TYR A 594 -7.93 16.55 24.28
CA TYR A 594 -8.81 15.58 24.93
C TYR A 594 -8.21 14.17 24.92
N HIS A 595 -7.71 13.73 23.76
CA HIS A 595 -7.22 12.37 23.59
C HIS A 595 -5.96 12.11 24.42
N TYR A 596 -5.92 10.95 25.09
CA TYR A 596 -4.73 10.51 25.82
C TYR A 596 -3.85 9.58 24.98
N GLU A 597 -4.33 9.10 23.82
CA GLU A 597 -3.56 8.39 22.80
C GLU A 597 -3.52 9.18 21.46
N PRO A 598 -2.67 8.81 20.48
CA PRO A 598 -2.59 9.49 19.19
C PRO A 598 -3.94 9.61 18.48
N ILE A 599 -4.17 10.78 17.88
CA ILE A 599 -5.32 11.03 17.00
C ILE A 599 -5.05 10.32 15.68
N GLN A 600 -5.99 9.48 15.25
CA GLN A 600 -5.93 8.67 14.03
C GLN A 600 -6.56 9.38 12.84
N ASP A 601 -7.59 10.20 13.08
CA ASP A 601 -8.29 10.91 12.00
C ASP A 601 -8.99 12.17 12.50
N LEU A 602 -9.23 13.10 11.57
CA LEU A 602 -9.83 14.41 11.83
C LEU A 602 -10.75 14.78 10.65
N LEU A 603 -12.04 14.98 10.94
CA LEU A 603 -13.06 15.10 9.90
C LEU A 603 -14.01 16.26 10.18
N PHE A 604 -14.23 17.11 9.17
CA PHE A 604 -15.35 18.04 9.15
C PHE A 604 -16.57 17.39 8.50
N GLY A 605 -17.75 17.67 9.06
CA GLY A 605 -19.03 17.38 8.43
C GLY A 605 -20.00 18.53 8.63
N VAL A 606 -21.27 18.25 8.43
CA VAL A 606 -22.36 19.21 8.58
C VAL A 606 -23.35 18.67 9.61
N TYR A 607 -23.97 19.55 10.39
CA TYR A 607 -25.06 19.13 11.27
C TYR A 607 -26.29 18.72 10.43
N PRO A 608 -27.01 17.65 10.83
CA PRO A 608 -28.20 17.21 10.11
C PRO A 608 -29.20 18.36 9.93
N GLY A 609 -29.61 18.61 8.67
CA GLY A 609 -30.56 19.68 8.33
C GLY A 609 -30.03 21.12 8.50
N SER A 610 -28.73 21.32 8.65
CA SER A 610 -28.08 22.63 8.79
C SER A 610 -26.98 22.81 7.73
N THR A 611 -26.38 24.00 7.65
CA THR A 611 -25.16 24.28 6.87
C THR A 611 -23.94 24.52 7.76
N GLN A 612 -24.10 24.33 9.09
CA GLN A 612 -23.04 24.62 10.05
C GLN A 612 -22.00 23.48 10.07
N PRO A 613 -20.70 23.82 10.08
CA PRO A 613 -19.64 22.83 10.16
C PRO A 613 -19.60 22.16 11.54
N ARG A 614 -19.39 20.85 11.55
CA ARG A 614 -19.20 19.99 12.72
C ARG A 614 -17.81 19.37 12.65
N LEU A 615 -17.03 19.43 13.73
CA LEU A 615 -15.68 18.84 13.77
C LEU A 615 -15.66 17.58 14.65
N LEU A 616 -15.08 16.51 14.11
CA LEU A 616 -14.90 15.22 14.78
C LEU A 616 -13.41 14.83 14.82
N SER A 617 -12.95 14.27 15.95
CA SER A 617 -11.65 13.60 16.06
C SER A 617 -11.77 12.17 16.54
N LEU A 618 -10.95 11.29 15.97
CA LEU A 618 -10.82 9.88 16.34
C LEU A 618 -9.49 9.64 17.02
N GLY A 619 -9.50 9.02 18.21
CA GLY A 619 -8.27 8.62 18.88
C GLY A 619 -8.07 7.12 18.92
N MET A 620 -6.81 6.68 19.03
CA MET A 620 -6.49 5.28 19.37
C MET A 620 -7.02 4.87 20.75
N ASP A 621 -7.40 5.85 21.58
CA ASP A 621 -8.11 5.67 22.84
C ASP A 621 -9.57 5.20 22.65
N ARG A 622 -9.97 4.88 21.42
CA ARG A 622 -11.28 4.34 21.03
C ARG A 622 -12.42 5.35 21.21
N ARG A 623 -12.08 6.63 21.43
CA ARG A 623 -13.05 7.71 21.59
C ARG A 623 -13.22 8.48 20.28
N LEU A 624 -14.49 8.72 19.95
CA LEU A 624 -14.92 9.73 18.99
C LEU A 624 -15.32 10.98 19.76
N VAL A 625 -14.69 12.10 19.46
CA VAL A 625 -14.94 13.39 20.11
C VAL A 625 -15.54 14.35 19.11
N GLU A 626 -16.60 15.03 19.50
CA GLU A 626 -17.23 16.09 18.72
C GLU A 626 -17.03 17.44 19.40
N TYR A 627 -16.64 18.46 18.61
CA TYR A 627 -16.37 19.80 19.10
C TYR A 627 -17.47 20.78 18.71
N ASP A 628 -17.84 21.66 19.63
CA ASP A 628 -18.83 22.71 19.42
C ASP A 628 -18.15 24.01 18.96
N LEU A 629 -18.07 24.22 17.64
CA LEU A 629 -17.42 25.41 17.07
C LEU A 629 -18.21 26.70 17.30
N LYS A 630 -19.53 26.62 17.53
CA LYS A 630 -20.41 27.79 17.63
C LYS A 630 -20.43 28.36 19.04
N ASN A 631 -20.49 27.49 20.05
CA ASN A 631 -20.57 27.91 21.45
C ASN A 631 -19.21 27.89 22.16
N SER A 632 -18.11 27.61 21.46
CA SER A 632 -16.76 27.75 22.00
C SER A 632 -16.47 29.23 22.29
N GLY A 633 -16.00 29.50 23.51
CA GLY A 633 -15.62 30.86 23.95
C GLY A 633 -14.19 31.21 23.53
N GLU A 634 -13.72 32.41 23.82
CA GLU A 634 -12.37 32.88 23.43
C GLU A 634 -11.22 32.06 24.02
N ALA A 635 -11.45 31.33 25.12
CA ALA A 635 -10.39 30.65 25.86
C ALA A 635 -10.19 29.17 25.50
N ASP A 636 -11.25 28.41 25.16
CA ASP A 636 -11.18 26.95 25.00
C ASP A 636 -12.19 26.39 23.99
N LEU A 637 -11.76 25.36 23.25
CA LEU A 637 -12.63 24.57 22.37
C LEU A 637 -13.52 23.65 23.21
N ARG A 638 -14.84 23.83 23.14
CA ARG A 638 -15.81 23.04 23.89
C ARG A 638 -16.09 21.70 23.22
N ILE A 639 -16.26 20.67 24.05
CA ILE A 639 -16.64 19.32 23.62
C ILE A 639 -18.16 19.19 23.70
N LEU A 640 -18.79 18.76 22.60
CA LEU A 640 -20.23 18.55 22.50
C LEU A 640 -20.61 17.13 22.94
N SER A 641 -19.91 16.11 22.43
CA SER A 641 -20.17 14.71 22.75
C SER A 641 -18.89 13.87 22.69
N THR A 642 -18.87 12.79 23.48
CA THR A 642 -17.80 11.79 23.46
C THR A 642 -18.44 10.40 23.43
N THR A 643 -18.03 9.58 22.46
CA THR A 643 -18.60 8.24 22.24
C THR A 643 -17.48 7.22 22.18
N CYS A 644 -17.65 6.08 22.86
CA CYS A 644 -16.76 4.93 22.69
C CYS A 644 -17.16 4.21 21.40
N VAL A 645 -16.29 4.13 20.40
CA VAL A 645 -16.60 3.51 19.10
C VAL A 645 -16.27 2.02 19.13
N GLU A 646 -15.14 1.64 19.73
CA GLU A 646 -14.66 0.26 19.78
C GLU A 646 -14.38 -0.20 21.22
N GLN A 647 -14.66 -1.47 21.51
CA GLN A 647 -14.37 -2.06 22.82
C GLN A 647 -13.13 -2.96 22.76
N SER A 648 -13.13 -3.95 21.85
CA SER A 648 -12.01 -4.87 21.63
C SER A 648 -10.95 -4.28 20.71
N ALA A 649 -11.38 -3.62 19.64
CA ALA A 649 -10.51 -3.06 18.62
C ALA A 649 -10.05 -1.61 18.93
N VAL A 650 -9.16 -1.12 18.08
CA VAL A 650 -8.65 0.26 18.02
C VAL A 650 -9.04 0.79 16.64
N PRO A 651 -9.73 1.93 16.57
CA PRO A 651 -10.13 2.51 15.29
C PRO A 651 -8.93 3.10 14.56
N THR A 652 -8.90 2.97 13.23
CA THR A 652 -7.78 3.42 12.39
C THR A 652 -8.13 4.63 11.53
N CYS A 653 -9.35 4.73 11.03
CA CYS A 653 -9.81 5.88 10.24
C CYS A 653 -11.33 6.00 10.25
N MET A 654 -11.84 7.14 9.76
CA MET A 654 -13.26 7.40 9.58
C MET A 654 -13.58 8.11 8.27
N ALA A 655 -14.81 7.95 7.79
CA ALA A 655 -15.32 8.69 6.65
C ALA A 655 -16.84 8.88 6.74
N TRP A 656 -17.36 9.96 6.16
CA TRP A 656 -18.81 10.11 5.99
C TRP A 656 -19.31 9.06 5.00
N TYR A 657 -20.36 8.35 5.39
CA TYR A 657 -20.97 7.35 4.54
C TYR A 657 -21.98 8.01 3.59
N PRO A 658 -22.00 7.65 2.30
CA PRO A 658 -22.97 8.20 1.36
C PRO A 658 -24.42 7.92 1.78
N PRO A 659 -25.36 8.84 1.49
CA PRO A 659 -26.75 8.73 1.94
C PRO A 659 -27.53 7.72 1.08
N PHE A 660 -27.36 6.42 1.36
CA PHE A 660 -28.17 5.35 0.77
C PHE A 660 -29.50 5.17 1.46
N THR A 661 -29.56 5.54 2.74
CA THR A 661 -30.76 5.50 3.57
C THR A 661 -31.14 6.92 3.98
N SER A 662 -32.31 7.07 4.60
CA SER A 662 -32.73 8.32 5.25
C SER A 662 -31.83 8.73 6.43
N GLU A 663 -30.93 7.84 6.86
CA GLU A 663 -30.02 8.07 7.96
C GLU A 663 -28.65 8.59 7.49
N GLU A 664 -28.15 9.61 8.17
CA GLU A 664 -26.75 10.04 8.01
C GLU A 664 -25.84 9.12 8.83
N LEU A 665 -25.01 8.34 8.14
CA LEU A 665 -24.11 7.35 8.74
C LEU A 665 -22.64 7.80 8.69
N LEU A 666 -21.87 7.43 9.71
CA LEU A 666 -20.43 7.57 9.81
C LEU A 666 -19.80 6.18 9.74
N LEU A 667 -18.86 6.00 8.82
CA LEU A 667 -18.09 4.76 8.67
C LEU A 667 -16.79 4.86 9.46
N THR A 668 -16.47 3.83 10.25
CA THR A 668 -15.18 3.70 10.94
C THR A 668 -14.56 2.34 10.63
N ALA A 669 -13.24 2.30 10.43
CA ALA A 669 -12.48 1.06 10.30
C ALA A 669 -11.63 0.79 11.55
N SER A 670 -11.29 -0.49 11.78
CA SER A 670 -10.49 -0.92 12.93
C SER A 670 -9.31 -1.80 12.55
N HIS A 671 -8.35 -1.94 13.47
CA HIS A 671 -7.18 -2.80 13.27
C HIS A 671 -7.51 -4.30 13.21
N LEU A 672 -8.71 -4.70 13.63
CA LEU A 672 -9.22 -6.08 13.55
C LEU A 672 -10.04 -6.33 12.29
N TYR A 673 -9.78 -5.57 11.22
CA TYR A 673 -10.42 -5.72 9.91
C TYR A 673 -11.94 -5.52 9.94
N LYS A 674 -12.47 -4.75 10.90
CA LYS A 674 -13.91 -4.44 10.98
C LYS A 674 -14.21 -3.06 10.40
N MET A 675 -15.36 -2.96 9.77
CA MET A 675 -15.96 -1.72 9.31
C MET A 675 -17.31 -1.55 10.02
N LYS A 676 -17.49 -0.45 10.75
CA LYS A 676 -18.71 -0.17 11.50
C LYS A 676 -19.40 1.08 10.97
N LEU A 677 -20.72 1.01 10.86
CA LEU A 677 -21.57 2.14 10.46
C LEU A 677 -22.29 2.67 11.70
N PHE A 678 -22.05 3.93 12.04
CA PHE A 678 -22.68 4.61 13.17
C PHE A 678 -23.68 5.65 12.70
N ASN A 679 -24.85 5.68 13.32
CA ASN A 679 -25.77 6.79 13.12
C ASN A 679 -25.19 8.06 13.76
N THR A 680 -25.15 9.15 12.99
CA THR A 680 -24.46 10.37 13.40
C THR A 680 -25.20 11.15 14.48
N THR A 681 -26.51 10.93 14.59
CA THR A 681 -27.43 11.56 15.55
C THR A 681 -27.57 10.72 16.81
N THR A 682 -27.94 9.44 16.68
CA THR A 682 -28.18 8.56 17.83
C THR A 682 -26.90 7.94 18.40
N LYS A 683 -25.78 7.98 17.65
CA LYS A 683 -24.50 7.34 17.98
C LYS A 683 -24.56 5.82 18.12
N MET A 684 -25.68 5.19 17.74
CA MET A 684 -25.82 3.74 17.74
C MET A 684 -25.10 3.12 16.55
N CYS A 685 -24.49 1.95 16.77
CA CYS A 685 -23.99 1.11 15.69
C CYS A 685 -25.17 0.53 14.91
N ARG A 686 -25.19 0.75 13.59
CA ARG A 686 -26.20 0.20 12.68
C ARG A 686 -25.77 -1.10 12.05
N LYS A 687 -24.48 -1.25 11.74
CA LYS A 687 -23.90 -2.47 11.17
C LYS A 687 -22.45 -2.63 11.57
N THR A 688 -22.04 -3.86 11.86
CA THR A 688 -20.63 -4.25 11.91
C THR A 688 -20.35 -5.25 10.80
N LEU A 689 -19.35 -4.96 9.97
CA LEU A 689 -19.07 -5.70 8.74
C LEU A 689 -17.61 -6.13 8.72
N LEU A 690 -17.34 -7.29 8.12
CA LEU A 690 -15.98 -7.72 7.84
C LEU A 690 -15.42 -6.90 6.68
N GLY A 691 -14.36 -6.14 6.94
CA GLY A 691 -13.61 -5.44 5.92
C GLY A 691 -12.60 -6.34 5.21
N PRO A 692 -11.84 -5.81 4.24
CA PRO A 692 -10.82 -6.52 3.52
C PRO A 692 -9.76 -7.14 4.44
N THR A 693 -9.59 -8.45 4.41
CA THR A 693 -8.69 -9.21 5.30
C THR A 693 -7.28 -9.39 4.74
N HIS A 694 -6.96 -8.71 3.66
CA HIS A 694 -5.68 -8.85 2.97
C HIS A 694 -4.50 -8.30 3.80
N SER A 695 -3.89 -9.17 4.61
CA SER A 695 -2.61 -9.06 5.32
C SER A 695 -2.41 -7.91 6.32
N SER A 696 -3.09 -6.78 6.16
CA SER A 696 -2.97 -5.61 7.04
C SER A 696 -4.28 -4.84 7.09
N PRO A 697 -4.63 -4.25 8.25
CA PRO A 697 -5.89 -3.51 8.40
C PRO A 697 -5.89 -2.22 7.58
N ILE A 698 -7.10 -1.72 7.33
CA ILE A 698 -7.30 -0.45 6.64
C ILE A 698 -6.74 0.69 7.49
N GLN A 699 -5.94 1.55 6.88
CA GLN A 699 -5.34 2.73 7.52
C GLN A 699 -6.04 4.02 7.15
N LYS A 700 -6.56 4.14 5.93
CA LYS A 700 -7.30 5.33 5.49
C LYS A 700 -8.34 4.96 4.44
N ILE A 701 -9.44 5.69 4.45
CA ILE A 701 -10.59 5.51 3.57
C ILE A 701 -10.91 6.85 2.88
N SER A 702 -11.33 6.78 1.62
CA SER A 702 -11.87 7.90 0.88
C SER A 702 -13.04 7.43 0.02
N VAL A 703 -14.21 8.05 0.18
CA VAL A 703 -15.32 7.85 -0.76
C VAL A 703 -14.94 8.51 -2.09
N LEU A 704 -15.22 7.84 -3.21
CA LEU A 704 -14.95 8.42 -4.52
C LEU A 704 -15.94 9.56 -4.81
N PRO A 705 -15.46 10.71 -5.31
CA PRO A 705 -16.34 11.81 -5.69
C PRO A 705 -17.19 11.43 -6.91
N PRO A 706 -18.38 12.05 -7.07
CA PRO A 706 -19.30 11.82 -8.19
C PRO A 706 -18.61 12.04 -9.54
N SER A 707 -18.72 11.07 -10.46
CA SER A 707 -18.19 11.18 -11.81
C SER A 707 -18.98 12.21 -12.61
N PRO A 708 -18.32 13.04 -13.43
CA PRO A 708 -19.02 14.01 -14.29
C PRO A 708 -19.95 13.36 -15.32
N ASN A 709 -19.80 12.06 -15.58
CA ASN A 709 -20.61 11.32 -16.55
C ASN A 709 -22.01 10.93 -16.05
N GLY A 710 -22.38 11.33 -14.82
CA GLY A 710 -23.71 11.10 -14.27
C GLY A 710 -23.98 9.67 -13.78
N GLU A 711 -22.98 8.78 -13.82
CA GLU A 711 -23.01 7.55 -13.04
C GLU A 711 -22.77 7.91 -11.56
N PRO A 712 -23.64 7.47 -10.63
CA PRO A 712 -23.49 7.79 -9.21
C PRO A 712 -22.25 7.10 -8.61
N SER A 713 -21.05 7.64 -8.80
CA SER A 713 -19.82 7.06 -8.20
C SER A 713 -19.75 7.20 -6.68
N SER A 714 -20.76 7.78 -6.04
CA SER A 714 -21.04 7.63 -4.60
C SER A 714 -21.24 6.18 -4.16
N HIS A 715 -21.25 5.22 -5.10
CA HIS A 715 -21.26 3.77 -4.85
C HIS A 715 -19.89 3.13 -4.63
N TYR A 716 -18.77 3.88 -4.59
CA TYR A 716 -17.47 3.25 -4.40
C TYR A 716 -16.60 3.98 -3.38
N LEU A 717 -15.74 3.20 -2.76
CA LEU A 717 -14.86 3.61 -1.69
C LEU A 717 -13.44 3.11 -1.99
N ALA A 718 -12.47 4.01 -1.98
CA ALA A 718 -11.06 3.67 -2.02
C ALA A 718 -10.53 3.56 -0.60
N TYR A 719 -9.64 2.60 -0.38
CA TYR A 719 -8.96 2.44 0.90
C TYR A 719 -7.50 2.06 0.71
N ILE A 720 -6.68 2.42 1.68
CA ILE A 720 -5.29 1.96 1.76
C ILE A 720 -5.11 1.14 3.02
N ALA A 721 -4.39 0.04 2.88
CA ALA A 721 -3.84 -0.74 3.97
C ALA A 721 -2.33 -0.45 4.07
N HIS A 722 -1.54 -1.31 4.75
CA HIS A 722 -0.11 -1.04 4.91
C HIS A 722 0.61 -0.89 3.57
N ASN A 723 0.43 -1.82 2.62
CA ASN A 723 1.10 -1.82 1.32
C ASN A 723 0.16 -1.97 0.11
N LYS A 724 -1.15 -2.07 0.36
CA LYS A 724 -2.18 -2.31 -0.66
C LYS A 724 -3.13 -1.14 -0.82
N LEU A 725 -3.44 -0.82 -2.06
CA LEU A 725 -4.54 0.04 -2.45
C LEU A 725 -5.72 -0.86 -2.80
N GLY A 726 -6.92 -0.54 -2.31
CA GLY A 726 -8.12 -1.27 -2.70
C GLY A 726 -9.31 -0.37 -3.01
N LEU A 727 -10.25 -0.98 -3.71
CA LEU A 727 -11.55 -0.45 -4.08
C LEU A 727 -12.64 -1.34 -3.48
N GLN A 728 -13.68 -0.72 -2.95
CA GLN A 728 -14.83 -1.37 -2.33
C GLN A 728 -16.11 -0.82 -2.97
N ILE A 729 -17.03 -1.71 -3.37
CA ILE A 729 -18.38 -1.35 -3.80
C ILE A 729 -19.25 -1.09 -2.56
N LEU A 730 -20.01 0.00 -2.61
CA LEU A 730 -21.02 0.39 -1.63
C LEU A 730 -22.43 0.00 -2.12
N PRO A 731 -23.38 -0.30 -1.22
CA PRO A 731 -23.23 -0.33 0.23
C PRO A 731 -22.34 -1.50 0.69
N VAL A 732 -21.56 -1.27 1.77
CA VAL A 732 -20.72 -2.30 2.37
C VAL A 732 -21.62 -3.37 2.98
N ASP A 733 -21.33 -4.63 2.71
CA ASP A 733 -22.10 -5.80 3.15
C ASP A 733 -21.23 -6.95 3.70
N GLY A 734 -19.91 -6.78 3.70
CA GLY A 734 -18.94 -7.81 4.12
C GLY A 734 -18.65 -8.87 3.05
N ASN A 735 -19.14 -8.71 1.82
CA ASN A 735 -18.90 -9.65 0.73
C ASN A 735 -17.44 -9.55 0.24
N PRO A 736 -16.66 -10.65 0.26
CA PRO A 736 -15.26 -10.66 -0.16
C PRO A 736 -15.05 -10.37 -1.65
N CYS A 737 -16.06 -10.58 -2.49
CA CYS A 737 -15.98 -10.35 -3.93
C CYS A 737 -16.34 -8.91 -4.32
N ARG A 738 -16.82 -8.08 -3.37
CA ARG A 738 -17.18 -6.66 -3.63
C ARG A 738 -16.04 -5.69 -3.34
N TYR A 739 -14.84 -6.19 -3.12
CA TYR A 739 -13.64 -5.38 -3.10
C TYR A 739 -12.50 -6.06 -3.84
N SER A 740 -11.55 -5.25 -4.30
CA SER A 740 -10.33 -5.72 -4.95
C SER A 740 -9.17 -4.87 -4.46
N ALA A 741 -8.01 -5.48 -4.22
CA ALA A 741 -6.84 -4.79 -3.70
C ALA A 741 -5.56 -5.23 -4.40
N LEU A 742 -4.70 -4.27 -4.68
CA LEU A 742 -3.41 -4.47 -5.34
C LEU A 742 -2.28 -3.88 -4.51
N ILE A 743 -1.11 -4.51 -4.55
CA ILE A 743 0.11 -3.97 -3.94
C ILE A 743 0.58 -2.78 -4.75
N CYS A 744 0.73 -1.63 -4.09
CA CYS A 744 1.17 -0.39 -4.75
C CYS A 744 2.53 0.10 -4.25
N HIS A 745 2.81 -0.01 -2.95
CA HIS A 745 4.07 0.39 -2.34
C HIS A 745 4.46 -0.65 -1.28
N PRO A 746 5.43 -1.56 -1.54
CA PRO A 746 5.76 -2.61 -0.59
C PRO A 746 6.37 -2.08 0.71
N ALA A 747 7.05 -0.93 0.66
CA ALA A 747 7.66 -0.29 1.82
C ALA A 747 6.63 0.37 2.77
N GLY A 748 5.38 0.52 2.30
CA GLY A 748 4.29 1.13 3.05
C GLY A 748 3.70 2.35 2.37
N ILE A 749 2.37 2.49 2.41
CA ILE A 749 1.64 3.65 1.92
C ILE A 749 1.54 4.67 3.05
N SER A 750 1.80 5.92 2.74
CA SER A 750 1.71 7.03 3.68
C SER A 750 0.39 7.80 3.56
N HIS A 751 -0.12 8.01 2.34
CA HIS A 751 -1.31 8.79 2.11
C HIS A 751 -2.02 8.41 0.79
N LEU A 752 -3.33 8.65 0.75
CA LEU A 752 -4.26 8.43 -0.36
C LEU A 752 -4.93 9.75 -0.76
N ALA A 753 -5.03 10.06 -2.05
CA ALA A 753 -5.86 11.15 -2.57
C ALA A 753 -6.64 10.70 -3.82
N CYS A 754 -7.89 11.14 -3.95
CA CYS A 754 -8.72 10.86 -5.13
C CYS A 754 -8.78 12.09 -6.02
N SER A 755 -8.82 11.89 -7.34
CA SER A 755 -9.07 12.96 -8.30
C SER A 755 -10.49 13.51 -8.13
N ASN A 756 -10.69 14.76 -8.57
CA ASN A 756 -11.98 15.44 -8.52
C ASN A 756 -13.12 14.73 -9.27
N ASP A 757 -12.77 13.98 -10.32
CA ASP A 757 -13.68 13.26 -11.21
C ASP A 757 -13.87 11.79 -10.80
N GLY A 758 -13.17 11.34 -9.74
CA GLY A 758 -13.22 9.97 -9.24
C GLY A 758 -12.61 8.93 -10.19
N ARG A 759 -11.90 9.35 -11.25
CA ARG A 759 -11.27 8.46 -12.23
C ARG A 759 -9.89 7.97 -11.81
N TYR A 760 -9.17 8.77 -11.04
CA TYR A 760 -7.80 8.52 -10.63
C TYR A 760 -7.64 8.47 -9.11
N ILE A 761 -6.79 7.56 -8.65
CA ILE A 761 -6.33 7.50 -7.27
C ILE A 761 -4.81 7.71 -7.24
N PHE A 762 -4.35 8.51 -6.28
CA PHE A 762 -2.93 8.76 -6.04
C PHE A 762 -2.53 8.19 -4.69
N THR A 763 -1.46 7.40 -4.68
CA THR A 763 -0.86 6.83 -3.47
C THR A 763 0.57 7.31 -3.33
N SER A 764 0.99 7.65 -2.10
CA SER A 764 2.38 8.04 -1.81
C SER A 764 3.07 6.98 -0.95
N GLY A 765 4.25 6.50 -1.37
CA GLY A 765 4.95 5.39 -0.73
C GLY A 765 5.91 5.76 0.40
N GLY A 766 5.80 6.98 0.95
CA GLY A 766 6.56 7.38 2.12
C GLY A 766 8.06 7.28 1.88
N THR A 767 8.68 6.23 2.42
CA THR A 767 10.13 5.96 2.35
C THR A 767 10.64 5.62 0.96
N ASP A 768 9.81 5.07 0.07
CA ASP A 768 10.24 4.74 -1.29
C ASP A 768 10.38 5.99 -2.20
N CYS A 769 9.93 7.16 -1.73
CA CYS A 769 9.99 8.45 -2.42
C CYS A 769 9.19 8.50 -3.74
N THR A 770 8.16 7.66 -3.89
CA THR A 770 7.36 7.56 -5.11
C THR A 770 5.89 7.91 -4.88
N VAL A 771 5.21 8.31 -5.97
CA VAL A 771 3.75 8.50 -6.02
C VAL A 771 3.22 7.76 -7.24
N CYS A 772 2.28 6.85 -7.02
CA CYS A 772 1.63 6.07 -8.08
C CYS A 772 0.26 6.67 -8.41
N CYS A 773 -0.04 6.80 -9.71
CA CYS A 773 -1.32 7.24 -10.26
C CYS A 773 -2.07 6.07 -10.86
N TRP A 774 -3.19 5.71 -10.26
CA TRP A 774 -4.02 4.56 -10.59
C TRP A 774 -5.27 5.04 -11.32
N GLU A 775 -5.54 4.47 -12.48
CA GLU A 775 -6.81 4.61 -13.18
C GLU A 775 -7.79 3.54 -12.70
N ILE A 776 -8.98 3.99 -12.32
CA ILE A 776 -10.05 3.14 -11.81
C ILE A 776 -10.90 2.61 -12.97
N ASN A 777 -11.12 1.30 -12.99
CA ASN A 777 -12.08 0.65 -13.87
C ASN A 777 -13.19 -0.02 -13.05
N LEU A 778 -14.29 0.71 -12.87
CA LEU A 778 -15.43 0.26 -12.07
C LEU A 778 -16.13 -0.97 -12.67
N ARG A 779 -16.17 -1.08 -14.01
CA ARG A 779 -16.81 -2.21 -14.71
C ARG A 779 -16.10 -3.53 -14.45
N ALA A 780 -14.77 -3.50 -14.38
CA ALA A 780 -13.99 -4.68 -14.04
C ALA A 780 -14.30 -5.16 -12.60
N LEU A 781 -14.41 -4.22 -11.65
CA LEU A 781 -14.76 -4.54 -10.26
C LEU A 781 -16.17 -5.14 -10.14
N GLU A 782 -17.14 -4.60 -10.88
CA GLU A 782 -18.50 -5.13 -10.92
C GLU A 782 -18.56 -6.51 -11.56
N ALA A 783 -17.77 -6.76 -12.61
CA ALA A 783 -17.66 -8.07 -13.23
C ALA A 783 -17.08 -9.11 -12.25
N GLU A 784 -16.01 -8.75 -11.51
CA GLU A 784 -15.43 -9.59 -10.46
C GLU A 784 -16.47 -9.90 -9.36
N ALA A 785 -17.21 -8.89 -8.90
CA ALA A 785 -18.26 -9.07 -7.91
C ALA A 785 -19.41 -9.97 -8.40
N ALA A 786 -19.79 -9.86 -9.68
CA ALA A 786 -20.83 -10.69 -10.28
C ALA A 786 -20.40 -12.16 -10.45
N LEU A 787 -19.12 -12.41 -10.76
CA LEU A 787 -18.55 -13.75 -10.87
C LEU A 787 -18.42 -14.46 -9.51
N GLY A 788 -18.27 -13.71 -8.41
CA GLY A 788 -18.19 -14.25 -7.05
C GLY A 788 -19.45 -14.95 -6.54
N GLY A 789 -20.56 -14.86 -7.26
CA GLY A 789 -21.85 -15.45 -6.89
C GLY A 789 -22.75 -14.49 -6.12
N ARG A 790 -24.04 -14.87 -6.02
CA ARG A 790 -25.07 -14.06 -5.35
C ARG A 790 -25.36 -14.57 -3.95
N ASP A 791 -25.92 -13.70 -3.13
CA ASP A 791 -26.43 -13.98 -1.79
C ASP A 791 -25.38 -14.53 -0.82
N LEU A 792 -25.46 -15.81 -0.47
CA LEU A 792 -24.60 -16.45 0.54
C LEU A 792 -23.36 -17.13 -0.04
N VAL A 793 -23.31 -17.35 -1.36
CA VAL A 793 -22.20 -18.04 -2.02
C VAL A 793 -20.84 -17.42 -1.65
N PRO A 794 -20.66 -16.09 -1.68
CA PRO A 794 -19.39 -15.47 -1.29
C PRO A 794 -19.07 -15.59 0.21
N PHE A 795 -20.08 -15.77 1.06
CA PHE A 795 -19.88 -15.90 2.50
C PHE A 795 -19.45 -17.32 2.89
N TYR A 796 -19.89 -18.33 2.14
CA TYR A 796 -19.46 -19.70 2.37
C TYR A 796 -17.96 -19.87 2.16
N SER A 797 -17.32 -19.16 1.22
CA SER A 797 -15.86 -19.24 1.05
C SER A 797 -15.07 -18.68 2.23
N LEU A 798 -15.71 -17.90 3.11
CA LEU A 798 -15.08 -17.42 4.34
C LEU A 798 -15.19 -18.45 5.47
N LEU A 799 -16.12 -19.41 5.41
CA LEU A 799 -16.22 -20.48 6.41
C LEU A 799 -15.15 -21.54 6.14
N GLU A 800 -14.57 -22.08 7.21
CA GLU A 800 -13.60 -23.17 7.11
C GLU A 800 -14.26 -24.42 6.50
N GLY A 801 -13.70 -24.90 5.40
CA GLY A 801 -14.26 -26.02 4.64
C GLY A 801 -15.50 -25.67 3.80
N GLY A 802 -15.89 -24.39 3.70
CA GLY A 802 -16.99 -23.95 2.87
C GLY A 802 -18.38 -24.38 3.37
N LYS A 803 -19.36 -24.46 2.46
CA LYS A 803 -20.72 -24.91 2.77
C LYS A 803 -20.78 -26.36 3.27
N ASP A 804 -19.88 -27.21 2.79
CA ASP A 804 -19.84 -28.63 3.17
C ASP A 804 -18.91 -28.91 4.38
N GLY A 805 -18.33 -27.84 4.94
CA GLY A 805 -17.42 -27.89 6.08
C GLY A 805 -18.08 -28.34 7.38
N GLN A 806 -17.26 -28.74 8.36
CA GLN A 806 -17.73 -29.12 9.70
C GLN A 806 -18.37 -27.94 10.42
N LEU A 807 -17.73 -26.75 10.37
CA LEU A 807 -18.24 -25.54 11.01
C LEU A 807 -19.65 -25.17 10.54
N PHE A 808 -19.96 -25.32 9.25
CA PHE A 808 -21.31 -25.04 8.74
C PHE A 808 -22.35 -26.03 9.30
N LYS A 809 -21.99 -27.31 9.41
CA LYS A 809 -22.84 -28.33 10.04
C LYS A 809 -23.07 -28.02 11.50
N ASP A 810 -22.02 -27.66 12.23
CA ASP A 810 -22.09 -27.28 13.63
C ASP A 810 -23.01 -26.06 13.83
N ILE A 811 -22.86 -25.00 13.02
CA ILE A 811 -23.77 -23.83 13.03
C ILE A 811 -25.22 -24.27 12.84
N THR A 812 -25.48 -25.15 11.87
CA THR A 812 -26.82 -25.63 11.56
C THR A 812 -27.40 -26.45 12.73
N ASP A 813 -26.60 -27.36 13.29
CA ASP A 813 -27.00 -28.22 14.40
C ASP A 813 -27.27 -27.39 15.68
N TYR A 814 -26.41 -26.42 16.01
CA TYR A 814 -26.63 -25.50 17.12
C TYR A 814 -27.85 -24.61 16.90
N PHE A 815 -28.11 -24.17 15.67
CA PHE A 815 -29.29 -23.36 15.34
C PHE A 815 -30.59 -24.12 15.64
N TYR A 816 -30.69 -25.37 15.16
CA TYR A 816 -31.84 -26.21 15.46
C TYR A 816 -31.90 -26.62 16.93
N TYR A 817 -30.77 -26.88 17.57
CA TYR A 817 -30.71 -27.20 19.00
C TYR A 817 -31.26 -26.04 19.86
N CYS A 818 -30.92 -24.79 19.54
CA CYS A 818 -31.46 -23.63 20.25
C CYS A 818 -32.98 -23.54 20.13
N GLN A 819 -33.55 -23.81 18.95
CA GLN A 819 -35.01 -23.85 18.79
C GLN A 819 -35.68 -24.89 19.68
N LEU A 820 -35.04 -26.06 19.84
CA LEU A 820 -35.51 -27.08 20.77
C LEU A 820 -35.40 -26.60 22.21
N ARG A 821 -34.26 -25.99 22.60
CA ARG A 821 -34.03 -25.50 23.97
C ARG A 821 -35.09 -24.50 24.42
N ILE A 822 -35.47 -23.54 23.57
CA ILE A 822 -36.49 -22.51 23.89
C ILE A 822 -37.85 -23.11 24.24
N GLN A 823 -38.16 -24.29 23.70
CA GLN A 823 -39.41 -25.01 24.01
C GLN A 823 -39.37 -25.73 25.37
N GLY A 824 -38.28 -25.55 26.13
CA GLY A 824 -38.03 -26.19 27.42
C GLY A 824 -37.39 -27.56 27.25
N ILE A 825 -36.29 -27.83 27.95
CA ILE A 825 -35.59 -29.12 27.88
C ILE A 825 -36.51 -30.25 28.38
N ASP A 826 -37.35 -29.98 29.38
CA ASP A 826 -38.25 -30.94 30.02
C ASP A 826 -39.71 -30.90 29.52
N SER A 827 -39.98 -30.23 28.40
CA SER A 827 -41.33 -30.17 27.83
C SER A 827 -41.74 -31.51 27.19
N MET A 828 -42.97 -31.95 27.50
CA MET A 828 -43.61 -33.15 26.93
C MET A 828 -44.42 -32.82 25.66
N GLU A 829 -44.42 -31.55 25.22
CA GLU A 829 -45.08 -31.10 24.00
C GLU A 829 -44.29 -31.54 22.75
N PRO A 830 -44.97 -31.77 21.60
CA PRO A 830 -44.29 -32.11 20.37
C PRO A 830 -43.39 -30.96 19.91
N ARG A 831 -42.10 -31.24 19.74
CA ARG A 831 -41.10 -30.27 19.29
C ARG A 831 -41.44 -29.73 17.91
N ARG A 832 -41.45 -28.41 17.76
CA ARG A 832 -41.66 -27.71 16.47
C ARG A 832 -40.38 -27.00 16.06
N VAL A 833 -39.75 -27.44 14.98
CA VAL A 833 -38.64 -26.71 14.34
C VAL A 833 -39.21 -25.64 13.42
N SER A 834 -38.61 -24.45 13.45
CA SER A 834 -38.96 -23.32 12.59
C SER A 834 -37.75 -22.91 11.75
N THR A 835 -37.88 -21.87 10.93
CA THR A 835 -36.74 -21.28 10.20
C THR A 835 -36.08 -20.13 10.96
N ARG A 836 -36.59 -19.76 12.15
CA ARG A 836 -36.20 -18.54 12.89
C ARG A 836 -35.83 -18.82 14.35
N ILE A 837 -35.04 -17.94 14.95
CA ILE A 837 -34.79 -17.89 16.39
C ILE A 837 -34.98 -16.46 16.94
N PRO A 838 -35.42 -16.30 18.21
CA PRO A 838 -35.47 -15.00 18.88
C PRO A 838 -34.08 -14.39 19.09
N LEU A 839 -34.00 -13.04 19.09
CA LEU A 839 -32.75 -12.30 19.28
C LEU A 839 -32.10 -12.49 20.68
N SER A 840 -32.85 -12.97 21.67
CA SER A 840 -32.32 -13.29 23.01
C SER A 840 -31.31 -14.43 22.98
N GLU A 841 -31.41 -15.33 21.99
CA GLU A 841 -30.55 -16.51 21.89
C GLU A 841 -29.23 -16.25 21.15
N LEU A 842 -29.09 -15.10 20.49
CA LEU A 842 -27.88 -14.74 19.73
C LEU A 842 -26.59 -14.86 20.56
N PRO A 843 -26.50 -14.33 21.80
CA PRO A 843 -25.28 -14.43 22.59
C PRO A 843 -24.90 -15.87 22.90
N VAL A 844 -25.90 -16.73 23.14
CA VAL A 844 -25.66 -18.14 23.47
C VAL A 844 -25.16 -18.88 22.24
N MET A 845 -25.73 -18.60 21.07
CA MET A 845 -25.30 -19.18 19.80
C MET A 845 -23.85 -18.81 19.46
N MET A 846 -23.49 -17.52 19.58
CA MET A 846 -22.13 -17.05 19.32
C MET A 846 -21.12 -17.78 20.23
N ARG A 847 -21.43 -17.88 21.53
CA ARG A 847 -20.59 -18.56 22.53
C ARG A 847 -20.45 -20.06 22.28
N ALA A 848 -21.53 -20.73 21.86
CA ALA A 848 -21.50 -22.16 21.52
C ALA A 848 -20.58 -22.44 20.31
N LEU A 849 -20.48 -21.49 19.39
CA LEU A 849 -19.59 -21.54 18.22
C LEU A 849 -18.15 -21.08 18.53
N GLY A 850 -17.80 -20.93 19.81
CA GLY A 850 -16.46 -20.52 20.24
C GLY A 850 -16.16 -19.02 20.11
N PHE A 851 -17.13 -18.19 19.76
CA PHE A 851 -16.99 -16.74 19.74
C PHE A 851 -17.56 -16.10 21.00
N PHE A 852 -16.72 -15.41 21.77
CA PHE A 852 -17.11 -14.79 23.04
C PHE A 852 -17.18 -13.25 22.90
N PRO A 853 -18.32 -12.70 22.44
CA PRO A 853 -18.50 -11.27 22.27
C PRO A 853 -18.62 -10.54 23.61
N THR A 854 -18.15 -9.30 23.63
CA THR A 854 -18.36 -8.33 24.73
C THR A 854 -19.83 -7.91 24.85
N HIS A 855 -20.26 -7.39 26.00
CA HIS A 855 -21.61 -6.87 26.19
C HIS A 855 -21.96 -5.79 25.17
N LYS A 856 -21.00 -4.89 24.88
CA LYS A 856 -21.17 -3.89 23.84
C LYS A 856 -21.36 -4.50 22.44
N GLU A 857 -20.57 -5.52 22.09
CA GLU A 857 -20.71 -6.22 20.80
C GLU A 857 -22.03 -6.98 20.69
N ILE A 858 -22.52 -7.55 21.81
CA ILE A 858 -23.86 -8.16 21.88
C ILE A 858 -24.95 -7.12 21.61
N GLU A 859 -24.86 -5.96 22.26
CA GLU A 859 -25.81 -4.87 22.04
C GLU A 859 -25.78 -4.37 20.60
N ASP A 860 -24.58 -4.20 20.03
CA ASP A 860 -24.38 -3.82 18.61
C ASP A 860 -25.01 -4.87 17.67
N MET A 861 -24.79 -6.18 17.90
CA MET A 861 -25.41 -7.26 17.12
C MET A 861 -26.93 -7.25 17.20
N GLN A 862 -27.48 -7.12 18.40
CA GLN A 862 -28.94 -7.08 18.59
C GLN A 862 -29.54 -5.84 17.94
N ASN A 863 -28.91 -4.68 18.08
CA ASN A 863 -29.35 -3.43 17.46
C ASN A 863 -29.29 -3.48 15.91
N GLU A 864 -28.26 -4.10 15.35
CA GLU A 864 -28.11 -4.30 13.91
C GLU A 864 -29.31 -5.07 13.33
N VAL A 865 -29.69 -6.20 13.95
CA VAL A 865 -30.83 -6.99 13.47
C VAL A 865 -32.16 -6.32 13.79
N LYS A 866 -32.33 -5.84 15.02
CA LYS A 866 -33.56 -5.21 15.53
C LYS A 866 -34.01 -4.03 14.67
N TYR A 867 -33.07 -3.20 14.22
CA TYR A 867 -33.36 -1.99 13.44
C TYR A 867 -33.03 -2.13 11.94
N SER A 868 -32.72 -3.33 11.47
CA SER A 868 -32.32 -3.59 10.08
C SER A 868 -33.27 -3.03 9.03
N ARG A 869 -34.60 -3.09 9.29
CA ARG A 869 -35.66 -2.61 8.39
C ARG A 869 -36.36 -1.34 8.90
N TYR A 870 -36.02 -0.87 10.10
CA TYR A 870 -36.74 0.20 10.78
C TYR A 870 -36.75 1.53 10.01
N ALA A 871 -35.64 1.88 9.36
CA ALA A 871 -35.55 3.12 8.59
C ALA A 871 -36.47 3.14 7.35
N GLU A 872 -36.82 1.97 6.82
CA GLU A 872 -37.64 1.83 5.60
C GLU A 872 -39.10 1.48 5.91
N THR A 873 -39.33 0.58 6.86
CA THR A 873 -40.68 0.06 7.20
C THR A 873 -41.25 0.62 8.50
N GLY A 874 -40.41 1.17 9.38
CA GLY A 874 -40.78 1.55 10.74
C GLY A 874 -40.99 0.36 11.70
N GLU A 875 -40.80 -0.87 11.22
CA GLU A 875 -41.01 -2.09 12.00
C GLU A 875 -39.71 -2.57 12.65
N ILE A 876 -39.84 -3.13 13.85
CA ILE A 876 -38.74 -3.71 14.61
C ILE A 876 -38.73 -5.22 14.38
N VAL A 877 -37.55 -5.78 14.09
CA VAL A 877 -37.36 -7.21 13.90
C VAL A 877 -37.05 -7.87 15.25
N THR A 878 -37.72 -8.98 15.58
CA THR A 878 -37.58 -9.71 16.85
C THR A 878 -36.91 -11.07 16.72
N ASP A 879 -36.77 -11.57 15.49
CA ASP A 879 -36.32 -12.94 15.18
C ASP A 879 -35.36 -12.92 13.97
N ILE A 880 -34.44 -13.88 13.91
CA ILE A 880 -33.40 -14.00 12.87
C ILE A 880 -33.43 -15.39 12.21
N ASP A 881 -33.20 -15.43 10.90
CA ASP A 881 -33.15 -16.66 10.10
C ASP A 881 -31.71 -17.22 10.05
N LEU A 882 -31.54 -18.52 9.72
CA LEU A 882 -30.21 -19.16 9.64
C LEU A 882 -29.24 -18.42 8.70
N ASP A 883 -29.75 -17.98 7.55
CA ASP A 883 -28.99 -17.27 6.52
C ASP A 883 -28.51 -15.89 7.01
N GLU A 884 -29.38 -15.16 7.71
CA GLU A 884 -29.05 -13.87 8.34
C GLU A 884 -28.06 -14.08 9.50
N PHE A 885 -28.22 -15.16 10.27
CA PHE A 885 -27.31 -15.53 11.34
C PHE A 885 -25.90 -15.85 10.84
N ILE A 886 -25.76 -16.61 9.74
CA ILE A 886 -24.44 -16.92 9.16
C ILE A 886 -23.72 -15.64 8.74
N LYS A 887 -24.43 -14.70 8.10
CA LYS A 887 -23.86 -13.39 7.73
C LYS A 887 -23.44 -12.59 8.96
N LEU A 888 -24.29 -12.55 9.99
CA LEU A 888 -23.99 -11.88 11.26
C LEU A 888 -22.76 -12.51 11.93
N TYR A 889 -22.70 -13.84 12.01
CA TYR A 889 -21.58 -14.59 12.58
C TYR A 889 -20.26 -14.27 11.87
N ILE A 890 -20.22 -14.34 10.53
CA ILE A 890 -19.00 -14.05 9.75
C ILE A 890 -18.56 -12.60 9.92
N ASN A 891 -19.50 -11.66 9.97
CA ASN A 891 -19.20 -10.24 10.10
C ASN A 891 -18.72 -9.86 11.50
N HIS A 892 -19.16 -10.55 12.55
CA HIS A 892 -18.77 -10.24 13.93
C HIS A 892 -17.60 -11.08 14.45
N ARG A 893 -17.43 -12.33 13.99
CA ARG A 893 -16.34 -13.20 14.46
C ARG A 893 -14.95 -12.58 14.24
N PRO A 894 -13.98 -12.77 15.15
CA PRO A 894 -12.63 -12.28 14.98
C PRO A 894 -11.96 -12.94 13.76
N VAL A 895 -11.06 -12.20 13.09
CA VAL A 895 -10.24 -12.73 11.98
C VAL A 895 -8.99 -13.43 12.53
N VAL A 896 -8.51 -12.97 13.67
CA VAL A 896 -7.32 -13.50 14.35
C VAL A 896 -7.78 -13.94 15.73
N ASP A 897 -7.61 -15.23 16.03
CA ASP A 897 -7.88 -15.76 17.36
C ASP A 897 -6.84 -15.24 18.35
N ARG A 898 -7.27 -15.04 19.60
CA ARG A 898 -6.37 -14.60 20.66
C ARG A 898 -5.36 -15.70 20.95
N SER A 899 -4.07 -15.37 20.88
CA SER A 899 -3.00 -16.33 21.09
C SER A 899 -2.50 -16.31 22.54
N ARG A 900 -1.70 -17.31 22.91
CA ARG A 900 -0.96 -17.30 24.19
C ARG A 900 -0.06 -16.06 24.34
N GLU A 901 0.42 -15.51 23.22
CA GLU A 901 1.28 -14.34 23.20
C GLU A 901 0.53 -13.08 23.68
N ASP A 902 -0.76 -12.96 23.37
CA ASP A 902 -1.60 -11.85 23.86
C ASP A 902 -1.72 -11.89 25.38
N LEU A 903 -1.91 -13.07 25.96
CA LEU A 903 -1.93 -13.26 27.42
C LEU A 903 -0.56 -12.95 28.02
N GLN A 904 0.52 -13.41 27.40
CA GLN A 904 1.87 -13.09 27.84
C GLN A 904 2.13 -11.58 27.83
N HIS A 905 1.69 -10.89 26.77
CA HIS A 905 1.77 -9.44 26.69
C HIS A 905 0.91 -8.77 27.78
N ALA A 906 -0.30 -9.24 28.05
CA ALA A 906 -1.14 -8.72 29.13
C ALA A 906 -0.47 -8.85 30.50
N PHE A 907 0.10 -10.01 30.83
CA PHE A 907 0.90 -10.21 32.05
C PHE A 907 2.19 -9.38 32.05
N SER A 908 2.74 -9.07 30.88
CA SER A 908 3.88 -8.15 30.75
C SER A 908 3.52 -6.69 31.04
N VAL A 909 2.27 -6.30 30.84
CA VAL A 909 1.81 -4.92 31.09
C VAL A 909 1.27 -4.78 32.51
N LEU A 910 0.48 -5.74 32.96
CA LEU A 910 -0.23 -5.70 34.24
C LEU A 910 0.55 -6.34 35.39
N GLY A 911 1.42 -7.31 35.10
CA GLY A 911 2.13 -8.10 36.10
C GLY A 911 3.37 -7.41 36.67
N GLN A 912 3.56 -7.58 37.98
CA GLN A 912 4.73 -7.13 38.74
C GLN A 912 5.73 -8.27 38.89
N LEU A 913 7.02 -7.96 39.01
CA LEU A 913 8.06 -8.97 39.21
C LEU A 913 8.01 -9.51 40.65
N ASN A 914 7.86 -10.83 40.79
CA ASN A 914 8.00 -11.51 42.08
C ASN A 914 9.49 -11.70 42.46
N GLU A 915 9.73 -12.28 43.64
CA GLU A 915 11.10 -12.57 44.13
C GLU A 915 11.87 -13.58 43.25
N ARG A 916 11.17 -14.33 42.39
CA ARG A 916 11.74 -15.30 41.43
C ARG A 916 12.01 -14.69 40.06
N GLY A 917 11.68 -13.41 39.84
CA GLY A 917 11.83 -12.72 38.56
C GLY A 917 10.73 -13.01 37.54
N GLU A 918 9.63 -13.64 37.95
CA GLU A 918 8.46 -13.91 37.11
C GLU A 918 7.44 -12.77 37.24
N ARG A 919 6.70 -12.49 36.17
CA ARG A 919 5.62 -11.50 36.21
C ARG A 919 4.33 -12.15 36.71
N VAL A 920 3.87 -11.68 37.86
CA VAL A 920 2.66 -12.17 38.53
C VAL A 920 1.68 -11.02 38.79
N ILE A 921 0.40 -11.34 38.84
CA ILE A 921 -0.66 -10.43 39.28
C ILE A 921 -1.16 -10.94 40.63
N LYS A 922 -1.26 -10.04 41.63
CA LYS A 922 -1.83 -10.41 42.93
C LYS A 922 -3.33 -10.66 42.80
N ARG A 923 -3.85 -11.62 43.55
CA ARG A 923 -5.29 -11.97 43.55
C ARG A 923 -6.18 -10.74 43.67
N ASP A 924 -6.00 -9.94 44.73
CA ASP A 924 -6.83 -8.77 45.01
C ASP A 924 -6.77 -7.73 43.89
N GLU A 925 -5.59 -7.56 43.28
CA GLU A 925 -5.39 -6.65 42.16
C GLU A 925 -6.10 -7.16 40.91
N MET A 926 -6.05 -8.47 40.63
CA MET A 926 -6.76 -9.08 39.52
C MET A 926 -8.29 -8.96 39.67
N LEU A 927 -8.82 -9.28 40.86
CA LEU A 927 -10.24 -9.14 41.18
C LEU A 927 -10.68 -7.68 41.03
N HIS A 928 -9.93 -6.75 41.59
CA HIS A 928 -10.20 -5.32 41.45
C HIS A 928 -10.14 -4.86 39.98
N LEU A 929 -9.18 -5.35 39.18
CA LEU A 929 -9.08 -5.01 37.76
C LEU A 929 -10.30 -5.49 36.97
N LEU A 930 -10.79 -6.71 37.21
CA LEU A 930 -11.99 -7.28 36.56
C LEU A 930 -13.28 -6.55 36.95
N GLN A 931 -13.35 -6.01 38.17
CA GLN A 931 -14.50 -5.24 38.64
C GLN A 931 -14.48 -3.77 38.17
N THR A 932 -13.32 -3.21 37.84
CA THR A 932 -13.17 -1.76 37.60
C THR A 932 -12.80 -1.36 36.18
N ARG A 933 -12.16 -2.24 35.39
CA ARG A 933 -11.67 -1.91 34.04
C ARG A 933 -12.38 -2.71 32.96
N GLY A 934 -12.54 -2.10 31.80
CA GLY A 934 -13.20 -2.74 30.67
C GLY A 934 -14.72 -2.78 30.85
N GLU A 935 -15.32 -3.96 30.67
CA GLU A 935 -16.71 -4.21 31.03
C GLU A 935 -16.74 -4.74 32.47
N PRO A 936 -17.19 -3.93 33.45
CA PRO A 936 -17.07 -4.30 34.85
C PRO A 936 -17.98 -5.48 35.17
N MET A 937 -17.41 -6.52 35.77
CA MET A 937 -18.17 -7.65 36.29
C MET A 937 -18.62 -7.37 37.71
N THR A 938 -19.85 -7.75 38.05
CA THR A 938 -20.30 -7.76 39.44
C THR A 938 -19.57 -8.84 40.24
N GLU A 939 -19.52 -8.68 41.56
CA GLU A 939 -18.90 -9.67 42.45
C GLU A 939 -19.59 -11.05 42.34
N GLU A 940 -20.91 -11.05 42.12
CA GLU A 940 -21.73 -12.25 41.94
C GLU A 940 -21.38 -12.98 40.63
N GLU A 941 -21.36 -12.28 39.50
CA GLU A 941 -20.97 -12.82 38.19
C GLU A 941 -19.54 -13.37 38.20
N LEU A 942 -18.64 -12.67 38.88
CA LEU A 942 -17.25 -13.07 38.98
C LEU A 942 -17.09 -14.34 39.83
N ALA A 943 -17.80 -14.44 40.96
CA ALA A 943 -17.82 -15.64 41.78
C ALA A 943 -18.41 -16.85 41.03
N GLU A 944 -19.47 -16.64 40.25
CA GLU A 944 -20.08 -17.68 39.42
C GLU A 944 -19.11 -18.16 38.31
N CYS A 945 -18.45 -17.23 37.60
CA CYS A 945 -17.49 -17.57 36.56
C CYS A 945 -16.33 -18.42 37.10
N PHE A 946 -15.74 -18.03 38.24
CA PHE A 946 -14.65 -18.79 38.85
C PHE A 946 -15.13 -20.12 39.43
N ALA A 947 -16.34 -20.19 40.01
CA ALA A 947 -16.91 -21.45 40.48
C ALA A 947 -17.14 -22.45 39.33
N ILE A 948 -17.51 -21.97 38.14
CA ILE A 948 -17.66 -22.81 36.93
C ILE A 948 -16.29 -23.26 36.41
N LEU A 949 -15.35 -22.32 36.21
CA LEU A 949 -14.02 -22.61 35.66
C LEU A 949 -13.23 -23.60 36.53
N LEU A 950 -13.35 -23.47 37.85
CA LEU A 950 -12.61 -24.27 38.84
C LEU A 950 -13.39 -25.51 39.29
N GLY A 951 -14.57 -25.77 38.69
CA GLY A 951 -15.37 -26.99 38.93
C GLY A 951 -16.00 -27.09 40.32
N ALA A 952 -16.21 -25.96 41.01
CA ALA A 952 -16.83 -25.91 42.33
C ALA A 952 -18.36 -26.09 42.28
N ASN A 953 -18.98 -25.94 41.10
CA ASN A 953 -20.40 -26.22 40.88
C ASN A 953 -20.65 -27.68 40.49
N VAL A 954 -21.43 -28.40 41.30
CA VAL A 954 -21.77 -29.82 41.11
C VAL A 954 -22.75 -30.05 39.93
N GLU A 955 -23.48 -29.01 39.51
CA GLU A 955 -24.60 -29.12 38.55
C GLU A 955 -24.32 -28.56 37.14
N GLY A 956 -23.06 -28.26 36.80
CA GLY A 956 -22.67 -28.06 35.40
C GLY A 956 -23.20 -26.79 34.72
N GLY A 957 -23.27 -25.66 35.43
CA GLY A 957 -23.26 -24.32 34.82
C GLY A 957 -24.44 -23.96 33.90
N LEU A 958 -25.60 -24.60 34.06
CA LEU A 958 -26.83 -24.18 33.37
C LEU A 958 -27.53 -23.06 34.17
N PRO A 959 -27.72 -21.85 33.61
CA PRO A 959 -28.38 -20.74 34.33
C PRO A 959 -29.86 -20.99 34.66
N GLU A 960 -30.48 -22.04 34.11
CA GLU A 960 -31.90 -22.35 34.29
C GLU A 960 -32.21 -23.32 35.45
N LEU A 961 -31.18 -23.88 36.11
CA LEU A 961 -31.34 -24.82 37.22
C LEU A 961 -30.70 -24.24 38.50
N GLY A 962 -31.43 -23.32 39.14
CA GLY A 962 -31.15 -22.89 40.51
C GLY A 962 -30.17 -21.72 40.62
N GLY A 963 -30.61 -20.62 41.25
CA GLY A 963 -29.75 -19.48 41.54
C GLY A 963 -28.61 -19.88 42.48
N PHE A 964 -27.39 -19.48 42.11
CA PHE A 964 -26.21 -19.56 42.97
C PHE A 964 -26.50 -18.78 44.28
N ASP A 965 -26.44 -19.43 45.45
CA ASP A 965 -26.75 -18.79 46.73
C ASP A 965 -25.59 -17.86 47.13
N CYS A 966 -25.81 -16.56 46.97
CA CYS A 966 -24.84 -15.46 47.00
C CYS A 966 -24.20 -15.16 48.38
N LYS A 967 -24.39 -15.99 49.40
CA LYS A 967 -24.04 -15.61 50.79
C LYS A 967 -22.56 -15.78 51.15
N ASP A 968 -21.81 -16.60 50.42
CA ASP A 968 -20.41 -16.95 50.72
C ASP A 968 -19.45 -16.73 49.51
N SER A 969 -19.82 -15.87 48.56
CA SER A 969 -19.08 -15.66 47.30
C SER A 969 -17.63 -15.16 47.50
N ALA A 970 -17.38 -14.28 48.47
CA ALA A 970 -16.05 -13.78 48.79
C ALA A 970 -15.13 -14.86 49.41
N ASP A 971 -15.66 -15.67 50.32
CA ASP A 971 -14.91 -16.76 50.98
C ASP A 971 -14.56 -17.88 49.97
N LEU A 972 -15.42 -18.11 48.98
CA LEU A 972 -15.15 -19.02 47.87
C LEU A 972 -14.03 -18.49 46.95
N LEU A 973 -14.02 -17.20 46.62
CA LEU A 973 -12.97 -16.61 45.79
C LEU A 973 -11.59 -16.61 46.48
N GLU A 974 -11.56 -16.38 47.80
CA GLU A 974 -10.32 -16.43 48.59
C GLU A 974 -9.76 -17.85 48.76
N SER A 975 -10.63 -18.86 48.84
CA SER A 975 -10.22 -20.26 49.05
C SER A 975 -9.78 -20.98 47.78
N VAL A 976 -10.23 -20.55 46.61
CA VAL A 976 -10.01 -21.28 45.34
C VAL A 976 -8.88 -20.68 44.48
N LEU A 977 -8.66 -19.35 44.51
CA LEU A 977 -7.59 -18.70 43.73
C LEU A 977 -6.27 -18.61 44.53
N PRO A 978 -5.08 -18.74 43.93
CA PRO A 978 -3.81 -18.49 44.61
C PRO A 978 -3.56 -16.99 44.87
N GLU A 979 -2.69 -16.64 45.84
CA GLU A 979 -2.37 -15.23 46.17
C GLU A 979 -1.61 -14.51 45.05
N GLU A 980 -0.69 -15.23 44.39
CA GLU A 980 0.04 -14.77 43.21
C GLU A 980 -0.36 -15.63 42.01
N ILE A 981 -0.83 -14.99 40.95
CA ILE A 981 -1.26 -15.65 39.72
C ILE A 981 -0.17 -15.38 38.67
N SER A 982 0.53 -16.45 38.27
CA SER A 982 1.45 -16.42 37.12
C SER A 982 0.69 -16.69 35.82
N LEU A 983 1.32 -16.41 34.67
CA LEU A 983 0.77 -16.75 33.36
C LEU A 983 0.46 -18.25 33.23
N GLU A 984 1.37 -19.11 33.72
CA GLU A 984 1.18 -20.57 33.66
C GLU A 984 0.02 -21.02 34.55
N THR A 985 -0.06 -20.49 35.77
CA THR A 985 -1.17 -20.72 36.69
C THR A 985 -2.50 -20.27 36.08
N PHE A 986 -2.53 -19.11 35.44
CA PHE A 986 -3.76 -18.60 34.81
C PHE A 986 -4.21 -19.47 33.63
N ILE A 987 -3.29 -19.92 32.78
CA ILE A 987 -3.63 -20.74 31.61
C ILE A 987 -4.02 -22.17 32.01
N VAL A 988 -3.24 -22.80 32.88
CA VAL A 988 -3.40 -24.23 33.19
C VAL A 988 -4.42 -24.44 34.31
N ASP A 989 -4.31 -23.70 35.40
CA ASP A 989 -5.11 -23.97 36.61
C ASP A 989 -6.46 -23.26 36.59
N ILE A 990 -6.55 -22.08 35.94
CA ILE A 990 -7.80 -21.29 35.88
C ILE A 990 -8.56 -21.54 34.58
N LEU A 991 -7.92 -21.40 33.41
CA LEU A 991 -8.59 -21.60 32.11
C LEU A 991 -8.69 -23.08 31.70
N GLY A 992 -7.96 -23.97 32.35
CA GLY A 992 -7.97 -25.41 32.03
C GLY A 992 -7.40 -25.73 30.65
N TRP A 993 -6.60 -24.83 30.06
CA TRP A 993 -5.97 -25.09 28.77
C TRP A 993 -4.82 -26.08 28.93
N PRO A 994 -4.69 -27.07 28.04
CA PRO A 994 -3.62 -28.04 28.13
C PRO A 994 -2.27 -27.31 28.09
N ALA A 995 -1.44 -27.51 29.12
CA ALA A 995 -0.07 -27.03 29.12
C ALA A 995 0.62 -27.58 27.86
N SER A 996 1.01 -26.70 26.94
CA SER A 996 1.72 -27.08 25.73
C SER A 996 2.87 -28.02 26.12
N ALA A 997 2.88 -29.25 25.60
CA ALA A 997 4.06 -30.10 25.66
C ALA A 997 5.23 -29.24 25.16
N LYS A 998 6.31 -29.12 25.94
CA LYS A 998 7.52 -28.40 25.55
C LYS A 998 7.88 -28.77 24.11
N GLU A 999 7.64 -27.88 23.17
CA GLU A 999 8.23 -28.01 21.84
C GLU A 999 9.75 -28.04 22.04
N PRO A 1000 10.48 -28.94 21.36
CA PRO A 1000 11.94 -28.88 21.35
C PRO A 1000 12.36 -27.50 20.84
N PRO A 1001 13.54 -26.99 21.22
CA PRO A 1001 13.95 -25.64 20.83
C PRO A 1001 13.91 -25.53 19.30
N HIS A 1002 12.90 -24.83 18.79
CA HIS A 1002 12.81 -24.43 17.40
C HIS A 1002 13.97 -23.46 17.16
N THR A 1003 14.89 -23.88 16.30
CA THR A 1003 15.76 -22.97 15.56
C THR A 1003 14.89 -21.91 14.91
N GLU A 1004 15.21 -20.64 15.16
CA GLU A 1004 14.53 -19.47 14.60
C GLU A 1004 14.49 -19.55 13.06
N THR A 1005 13.35 -19.99 12.51
CA THR A 1005 12.93 -19.73 11.14
C THR A 1005 11.45 -19.41 11.20
N GLY A 1006 11.15 -18.12 11.40
CA GLY A 1006 9.79 -17.62 11.45
C GLY A 1006 9.23 -17.42 10.04
N ALA A 1007 8.19 -18.17 9.71
CA ALA A 1007 7.21 -17.80 8.69
C ALA A 1007 5.82 -18.17 9.23
N PRO A 1008 4.86 -17.23 9.30
CA PRO A 1008 3.49 -17.58 9.66
C PRO A 1008 2.87 -18.34 8.49
N HIS A 1009 2.55 -19.62 8.70
CA HIS A 1009 1.71 -20.38 7.79
C HIS A 1009 0.34 -19.68 7.68
N ARG A 1010 0.12 -18.99 6.56
CA ARG A 1010 -1.22 -18.61 6.12
C ARG A 1010 -1.96 -19.88 5.70
N PRO A 1011 -3.26 -20.01 5.99
CA PRO A 1011 -4.10 -20.94 5.25
C PRO A 1011 -4.21 -20.40 3.81
N GLU A 1012 -3.54 -21.08 2.87
CA GLU A 1012 -3.75 -20.89 1.44
C GLU A 1012 -5.18 -21.34 1.09
N ALA A 1013 -6.04 -20.38 0.80
CA ALA A 1013 -7.19 -20.65 -0.04
C ALA A 1013 -6.65 -20.93 -1.45
N GLN A 1014 -6.51 -22.21 -1.79
CA GLN A 1014 -6.24 -22.66 -3.15
C GLN A 1014 -7.38 -22.21 -4.07
N TYR A 1015 -7.17 -21.12 -4.80
CA TYR A 1015 -7.85 -20.93 -6.07
C TYR A 1015 -7.19 -21.89 -7.07
N GLN A 1016 -7.89 -23.00 -7.36
CA GLN A 1016 -7.64 -23.73 -8.59
C GLN A 1016 -8.06 -22.81 -9.76
N SER A 1017 -7.11 -22.05 -10.28
CA SER A 1017 -7.19 -21.63 -11.68
C SER A 1017 -6.90 -22.89 -12.50
N GLU A 1018 -7.94 -23.47 -13.08
CA GLU A 1018 -7.78 -24.45 -14.14
C GLU A 1018 -6.86 -23.86 -15.22
N SER A 1019 -5.88 -24.69 -15.57
CA SER A 1019 -4.92 -24.49 -16.63
C SER A 1019 -5.63 -24.38 -17.98
N ASP A 1020 -5.63 -23.18 -18.57
CA ASP A 1020 -5.60 -23.05 -20.01
C ASP A 1020 -4.22 -22.46 -20.38
N THR A 1021 -3.30 -23.38 -20.67
CA THR A 1021 -2.17 -23.10 -21.56
C THR A 1021 -2.68 -23.02 -23.02
N PRO A 1022 -1.98 -22.26 -23.89
CA PRO A 1022 -2.56 -21.40 -24.93
C PRO A 1022 -3.31 -22.08 -26.08
#